data_AF-A0A1B8CLD1-F1
#
_entry.id   AF-A0A1B8CLD1-F1
#
_cell.length_a   1.000
_cell.length_b   1.000
_cell.length_c   1.000
_cell.angle_alpha   90.00
_cell.angle_beta   90.00
_cell.angle_gamma   90.00
#
_symmetry.space_group_name_H-M   'P 1'
#
loop_
_entity.id
_entity.type
_entity.pdbx_description
1 polymer ?
#
loop_
_entity_poly.entity_id
_entity_poly.type
_entity_poly.pdbx_seq_one_letter_code
_entity_poly.pdbx_strand_id
1 'polypeptide(L)'
;MSFIERSLYSPSQANTIIATPSVLRKLDRAEYTNIQVVALAGEPCPKSLADEWAKEATLYHCCGPTEVTIVNTMHVHQPGHDMSIGGPVSNTDVYILDENENPLPIGGIGLMWAGGRCVTRGYLNLPEETSKKFKLNKFVNDGSFMFNTGDLGRWRDDGTLETLGRIDDQVKIKGFRVELSSVATAIEQTPGINRACAILNNEVLWGFYSGPSYIDELAVKAVVSKCQPYYAIPSQWVYRLDLPLTPNGKIDKQALLASIPVNQEMQLIAQPTPATRNDLEKYPVSTEVAAVTAIESSDPGANKTDSSTSSIQEKHPLPEKLGRHGARALRHRFFSLYRRFFSIVFISNMAAVIYMIHRYAVQGPDLPSLGTATAANLCTAVLIRQDHVVNLLFTLACSVPTSAPLFIRRNCAKVYHIGGLHSGAGVAATAWLLVFTIAATIERAHPAVLAVSYTLIALLICIVASAHPTFRARFHNRFELIHRFAGWTALALFWIQTIILSDSLRGTSTLGNALLNSPGFWLLLTATSSVALPWLNLRKVNVRRDVLSGHAVRLYFDYTTPVVGTAVRISQRPLVEWHAFATIAKPNEKGFSLLVSNAGDWTLNQIQNGPSQLWVRGVPACGVLRIAPLFKRIVLVGTGSGIGPCLPVIYAKKVPARIFWSTPHPEQNFGAEIIKAIYDADPEAVIHNTKTMGRPDMVAISYRLLRESNAEAVCVISNKKLTQMIVYAMESRGIPAFGAIFDS
;
A
#
# COMPACT_ATOMS: atom_id res chain seq x y z
N MET A 1 -5.98 9.34 28.65
CA MET A 1 -4.78 9.89 29.32
C MET A 1 -3.84 8.76 29.65
N SER A 2 -2.95 8.35 28.74
CA SER A 2 -1.94 7.32 29.06
C SER A 2 -0.66 7.43 28.21
N PHE A 3 -0.40 8.61 27.64
CA PHE A 3 0.72 8.82 26.71
C PHE A 3 1.96 9.44 27.36
N ILE A 4 1.95 9.70 28.69
CA ILE A 4 3.10 10.28 29.38
C ILE A 4 3.63 9.43 30.55
N GLU A 5 2.87 8.47 31.08
CA GLU A 5 3.41 7.62 32.13
C GLU A 5 4.16 6.40 31.55
N ARG A 6 5.47 6.36 31.86
CA ARG A 6 6.44 5.27 31.71
C ARG A 6 7.34 5.32 30.47
N SER A 7 8.11 6.40 30.37
CA SER A 7 9.50 6.30 29.94
C SER A 7 10.29 5.36 30.88
N LEU A 8 11.29 4.67 30.32
CA LEU A 8 12.43 4.04 31.02
C LEU A 8 13.34 5.06 31.74
N TYR A 9 12.83 6.28 31.91
CA TYR A 9 13.34 7.37 32.68
C TYR A 9 12.22 7.77 33.62
N SER A 10 12.52 8.06 34.88
CA SER A 10 11.58 8.82 35.70
C SER A 10 11.11 10.03 34.85
N PRO A 11 9.81 10.37 34.82
CA PRO A 11 9.31 11.56 34.13
C PRO A 11 10.12 12.82 34.43
N SER A 12 10.89 12.81 35.52
CA SER A 12 11.87 13.80 35.95
C SER A 12 13.04 14.14 35.00
N GLN A 13 13.25 13.47 33.86
CA GLN A 13 14.43 13.77 33.01
C GLN A 13 14.14 14.45 31.65
N ALA A 14 12.93 14.38 31.10
CA ALA A 14 12.63 15.10 29.87
C ALA A 14 12.42 16.59 30.19
N ASN A 15 13.17 17.50 29.58
CA ASN A 15 12.99 18.94 29.81
C ASN A 15 12.43 19.69 28.60
N THR A 16 12.20 19.00 27.47
CA THR A 16 11.79 19.63 26.21
C THR A 16 10.62 18.86 25.59
N ILE A 17 9.57 19.59 25.18
CA ILE A 17 8.44 19.05 24.41
C ILE A 17 8.40 19.73 23.04
N ILE A 18 8.22 18.95 21.97
CA ILE A 18 7.90 19.45 20.64
C ILE A 18 6.58 18.83 20.21
N ALA A 19 5.54 19.63 20.02
CA ALA A 19 4.18 19.13 19.80
C ALA A 19 3.32 20.13 19.00
N THR A 20 2.13 19.70 18.59
CA THR A 20 1.10 20.64 18.15
C THR A 20 0.29 21.12 19.37
N PRO A 21 -0.30 22.34 19.32
CA PRO A 21 -1.22 22.83 20.35
C PRO A 21 -2.29 21.83 20.81
N SER A 22 -2.90 21.07 19.90
CA SER A 22 -3.91 20.03 20.20
C SER A 22 -3.37 18.86 21.01
N VAL A 23 -2.07 18.56 20.87
CA VAL A 23 -1.39 17.54 21.68
C VAL A 23 -1.05 18.11 23.05
N LEU A 24 -0.48 19.32 23.09
CA LEU A 24 -0.12 19.98 24.35
C LEU A 24 -1.35 20.22 25.24
N ARG A 25 -2.51 20.57 24.67
CA ARG A 25 -3.78 20.76 25.40
C ARG A 25 -4.24 19.53 26.20
N LYS A 26 -3.73 18.34 25.88
CA LYS A 26 -4.08 17.10 26.59
C LYS A 26 -3.21 16.85 27.82
N LEU A 27 -2.21 17.69 28.04
CA LEU A 27 -1.24 17.56 29.12
C LEU A 27 -1.54 18.62 30.16
N ASP A 28 -1.60 18.23 31.42
CA ASP A 28 -1.75 19.17 32.52
C ASP A 28 -0.37 19.75 32.89
N ARG A 29 -0.19 21.07 32.78
CA ARG A 29 1.08 21.74 33.10
C ARG A 29 1.55 21.41 34.52
N ALA A 30 0.64 21.21 35.48
CA ALA A 30 0.98 20.93 36.87
C ALA A 30 1.65 19.55 37.06
N GLU A 31 1.38 18.59 36.17
CA GLU A 31 1.98 17.25 36.21
C GLU A 31 3.40 17.21 35.59
N TYR A 32 3.79 18.25 34.84
CA TYR A 32 5.01 18.28 34.02
C TYR A 32 5.96 19.43 34.41
N THR A 33 6.18 19.66 35.70
CA THR A 33 7.03 20.75 36.25
C THR A 33 8.49 20.72 35.76
N ASN A 34 8.98 19.56 35.34
CA ASN A 34 10.33 19.36 34.81
C ASN A 34 10.53 19.84 33.37
N ILE A 35 9.47 20.20 32.65
CA ILE A 35 9.58 20.70 31.27
C ILE A 35 10.03 22.16 31.31
N GLN A 36 11.20 22.43 30.72
CA GLN A 36 11.84 23.74 30.61
C GLN A 36 11.64 24.39 29.24
N VAL A 37 11.39 23.61 28.19
CA VAL A 37 11.25 24.09 26.81
C VAL A 37 10.04 23.44 26.15
N VAL A 38 9.23 24.24 25.45
CA VAL A 38 8.11 23.77 24.65
C VAL A 38 8.22 24.38 23.27
N ALA A 39 8.21 23.59 22.20
CA ALA A 39 8.10 24.09 20.84
C ALA A 39 6.75 23.67 20.23
N LEU A 40 5.96 24.65 19.86
CA LEU A 40 4.64 24.49 19.24
C LEU A 40 4.70 24.85 17.77
N ALA A 41 4.29 23.92 16.93
CA ALA A 41 4.19 24.14 15.50
C ALA A 41 2.98 23.40 14.95
N GLY A 42 2.61 23.75 13.72
CA GLY A 42 1.71 22.89 12.96
C GLY A 42 0.22 23.17 13.15
N GLU A 43 -0.22 24.17 13.91
CA GLU A 43 -1.60 24.73 13.93
C GLU A 43 -1.61 26.02 14.77
N PRO A 44 -2.63 26.90 14.63
CA PRO A 44 -2.75 28.08 15.49
C PRO A 44 -2.80 27.67 16.97
N CYS A 45 -1.94 28.28 17.79
CA CYS A 45 -1.94 28.04 19.22
C CYS A 45 -2.89 29.01 19.93
N PRO A 46 -3.84 28.53 20.77
CA PRO A 46 -4.59 29.41 21.65
C PRO A 46 -3.64 30.14 22.61
N LYS A 47 -3.78 31.45 22.72
CA LYS A 47 -2.98 32.29 23.62
C LYS A 47 -3.00 31.79 25.07
N SER A 48 -4.16 31.33 25.56
CA SER A 48 -4.29 30.80 26.93
C SER A 48 -3.40 29.58 27.19
N LEU A 49 -3.30 28.67 26.22
CA LEU A 49 -2.44 27.49 26.30
C LEU A 49 -0.96 27.87 26.23
N ALA A 50 -0.60 28.83 25.37
CA ALA A 50 0.76 29.34 25.28
C ALA A 50 1.17 30.06 26.58
N ASP A 51 0.31 30.93 27.11
CA ASP A 51 0.53 31.66 28.35
C ASP A 51 0.70 30.71 29.54
N GLU A 52 -0.13 29.66 29.63
CA GLU A 52 -0.06 28.66 30.70
C GLU A 52 1.31 27.99 30.77
N TRP A 53 1.81 27.53 29.63
CA TRP A 53 3.10 26.82 29.57
C TRP A 53 4.29 27.77 29.63
N ALA A 54 4.17 28.98 29.07
CA ALA A 54 5.25 29.96 29.04
C ALA A 54 5.56 30.60 30.42
N LYS A 55 4.70 30.39 31.44
CA LYS A 55 4.96 30.87 32.81
C LYS A 55 6.22 30.26 33.44
N GLU A 56 6.50 29.00 33.11
CA GLU A 56 7.54 28.20 33.77
C GLU A 56 8.44 27.45 32.76
N ALA A 57 8.17 27.58 31.46
CA ALA A 57 8.97 27.00 30.39
C ALA A 57 9.21 28.03 29.27
N THR A 58 10.33 27.94 28.57
CA THR A 58 10.55 28.70 27.34
C THR A 58 9.69 28.12 26.23
N LEU A 59 8.63 28.83 25.85
CA LEU A 59 7.74 28.40 24.77
C LEU A 59 8.14 29.02 23.44
N TYR A 60 8.58 28.20 22.50
CA TYR A 60 8.78 28.54 21.11
C TYR A 60 7.48 28.33 20.32
N HIS A 61 6.99 29.37 19.66
CA HIS A 61 5.95 29.27 18.64
C HIS A 61 6.62 29.31 17.26
N CYS A 62 6.48 28.22 16.51
CA CYS A 62 7.17 28.00 15.25
C CYS A 62 6.16 27.86 14.11
N CYS A 63 6.53 28.33 12.93
CA CYS A 63 5.79 28.08 11.70
C CYS A 63 6.73 27.61 10.59
N GLY A 64 6.31 26.59 9.85
CA GLY A 64 7.07 26.06 8.72
C GLY A 64 6.32 24.96 7.98
N PRO A 65 6.19 25.04 6.65
CA PRO A 65 5.77 23.91 5.85
C PRO A 65 6.87 22.83 5.72
N THR A 66 6.50 21.65 5.21
CA THR A 66 7.48 20.57 4.98
C THR A 66 8.51 20.96 3.93
N GLU A 67 8.10 21.81 2.99
CA GLU A 67 8.84 22.30 1.85
C GLU A 67 10.02 23.23 2.20
N VAL A 68 10.17 23.61 3.49
CA VAL A 68 11.23 24.49 4.00
C VAL A 68 11.98 23.90 5.21
N THR A 69 12.12 22.57 5.26
CA THR A 69 12.83 21.84 6.35
C THR A 69 12.25 22.07 7.75
N ILE A 70 10.94 21.83 7.88
CA ILE A 70 10.18 21.78 9.15
C ILE A 70 9.88 23.15 9.76
N VAL A 71 10.85 24.06 9.94
CA VAL A 71 10.64 25.36 10.58
C VAL A 71 11.20 26.48 9.73
N ASN A 72 10.34 27.44 9.37
CA ASN A 72 10.68 28.65 8.61
C ASN A 72 10.90 29.84 9.54
N THR A 73 10.04 29.97 10.56
CA THR A 73 10.00 31.09 11.50
C THR A 73 9.80 30.57 12.92
N MET A 74 10.35 31.29 13.89
CA MET A 74 10.26 30.91 15.29
C MET A 74 10.30 32.14 16.21
N HIS A 75 9.52 32.11 17.28
CA HIS A 75 9.47 33.14 18.32
C HIS A 75 9.41 32.54 19.71
N VAL A 76 10.02 33.19 20.70
CA VAL A 76 9.79 32.86 22.12
C VAL A 76 8.57 33.64 22.61
N HIS A 77 7.48 32.94 22.89
CA HIS A 77 6.24 33.53 23.39
C HIS A 77 6.43 34.10 24.80
N GLN A 78 5.95 35.32 25.01
CA GLN A 78 5.92 35.96 26.32
C GLN A 78 4.49 35.93 26.88
N PRO A 79 4.27 35.41 28.11
CA PRO A 79 2.95 35.39 28.72
C PRO A 79 2.30 36.78 28.69
N GLY A 80 1.02 36.85 28.33
CA GLY A 80 0.29 38.11 28.26
C GLY A 80 0.39 38.84 26.91
N HIS A 81 1.36 38.50 26.05
CA HIS A 81 1.50 39.09 24.71
C HIS A 81 0.68 38.34 23.66
N ASP A 82 0.44 38.97 22.52
CA ASP A 82 -0.23 38.35 21.37
C ASP A 82 0.64 37.29 20.71
N MET A 83 0.01 36.25 20.17
CA MET A 83 0.72 35.19 19.46
C MET A 83 1.41 35.77 18.21
N SER A 84 2.67 35.38 18.02
CA SER A 84 3.49 35.72 16.85
C SER A 84 4.27 34.49 16.41
N ILE A 85 4.59 34.35 15.12
CA ILE A 85 5.52 33.33 14.62
C ILE A 85 6.96 33.86 14.51
N GLY A 86 7.18 35.13 14.87
CA GLY A 86 8.51 35.71 15.00
C GLY A 86 9.15 36.05 13.67
N GLY A 87 10.45 35.78 13.57
CA GLY A 87 11.23 36.05 12.36
C GLY A 87 11.77 34.76 11.72
N PRO A 88 12.39 34.86 10.54
CA PRO A 88 13.05 33.73 9.89
C PRO A 88 14.13 33.11 10.77
N VAL A 89 14.24 31.78 10.73
CA VAL A 89 15.37 31.06 11.33
C VAL A 89 16.63 31.21 10.47
N SER A 90 17.81 30.85 10.99
CA SER A 90 19.08 31.00 10.27
C SER A 90 19.05 30.38 8.87
N ASN A 91 19.66 31.06 7.90
CA ASN A 91 19.73 30.66 6.48
C ASN A 91 18.38 30.56 5.75
N THR A 92 17.35 31.21 6.29
CA THR A 92 16.00 31.25 5.71
C THR A 92 15.59 32.69 5.50
N ASP A 93 14.86 32.96 4.42
CA ASP A 93 14.30 34.27 4.13
C ASP A 93 12.77 34.19 4.13
N VAL A 94 12.09 35.27 4.55
CA VAL A 94 10.62 35.36 4.46
C VAL A 94 10.22 36.66 3.78
N TYR A 95 9.38 36.54 2.76
CA TYR A 95 8.83 37.67 2.02
C TYR A 95 7.31 37.68 2.17
N ILE A 96 6.73 38.87 2.36
CA ILE A 96 5.29 39.10 2.29
C ILE A 96 5.02 39.83 0.98
N LEU A 97 4.39 39.14 0.03
CA LEU A 97 4.25 39.61 -1.35
C LEU A 97 2.78 39.84 -1.74
N ASP A 98 2.55 40.81 -2.63
CA ASP A 98 1.27 41.01 -3.29
C ASP A 98 1.02 39.98 -4.43
N GLU A 99 -0.10 40.12 -5.12
CA GLU A 99 -0.50 39.25 -6.25
C GLU A 99 0.42 39.34 -7.48
N ASN A 100 1.18 40.43 -7.60
CA ASN A 100 2.20 40.65 -8.62
C ASN A 100 3.61 40.27 -8.13
N GLU A 101 3.69 39.62 -6.96
CA GLU A 101 4.92 39.20 -6.28
C GLU A 101 5.83 40.37 -5.87
N ASN A 102 5.29 41.56 -5.63
CA ASN A 102 6.04 42.69 -5.09
C ASN A 102 6.02 42.68 -3.56
N PRO A 103 7.13 43.03 -2.88
CA PRO A 103 7.16 43.14 -1.43
C PRO A 103 6.18 44.20 -0.92
N LEU A 104 5.42 43.84 0.12
CA LEU A 104 4.54 44.77 0.82
C LEU A 104 5.27 45.48 1.97
N PRO A 105 4.87 46.72 2.31
CA PRO A 105 5.40 47.42 3.48
C PRO A 105 4.97 46.74 4.80
N ILE A 106 5.61 47.12 5.90
CA ILE A 106 5.20 46.70 7.25
C ILE A 106 3.70 46.99 7.46
N GLY A 107 2.98 46.04 8.06
CA GLY A 107 1.53 46.07 8.24
C GLY A 107 0.73 45.57 7.03
N GLY A 108 1.32 45.52 5.83
CA GLY A 108 0.68 45.04 4.61
C GLY A 108 0.40 43.54 4.64
N ILE A 109 -0.85 43.15 4.33
CA ILE A 109 -1.28 41.76 4.28
C ILE A 109 -1.00 41.19 2.90
N GLY A 110 -0.17 40.14 2.85
CA GLY A 110 0.16 39.47 1.60
C GLY A 110 0.44 37.99 1.78
N LEU A 111 0.82 37.36 0.67
CA LEU A 111 1.18 35.96 0.63
C LEU A 111 2.61 35.77 1.13
N MET A 112 2.79 34.82 2.05
CA MET A 112 4.09 34.48 2.58
C MET A 112 4.86 33.57 1.62
N TRP A 113 6.09 33.97 1.31
CA TRP A 113 7.05 33.20 0.55
C TRP A 113 8.28 32.94 1.40
N ALA A 114 8.85 31.75 1.27
CA ALA A 114 10.05 31.33 1.97
C ALA A 114 11.21 31.21 0.97
N GLY A 115 12.36 31.81 1.29
CA GLY A 115 13.61 31.71 0.55
C GLY A 115 14.73 31.10 1.39
N GLY A 116 15.94 31.11 0.84
CA GLY A 116 17.15 30.63 1.53
C GLY A 116 17.41 29.14 1.38
N ARG A 117 18.43 28.65 2.11
CA ARG A 117 18.99 27.29 1.95
C ARG A 117 18.07 26.18 2.44
N CYS A 118 17.08 26.54 3.25
CA CYS A 118 16.11 25.61 3.82
C CYS A 118 15.00 25.21 2.82
N VAL A 119 14.89 25.89 1.68
CA VAL A 119 13.92 25.54 0.62
C VAL A 119 14.30 24.21 -0.03
N THR A 120 13.34 23.28 -0.07
CA THR A 120 13.53 21.95 -0.66
C THR A 120 13.60 21.99 -2.19
N ARG A 121 14.07 20.89 -2.81
CA ARG A 121 14.20 20.77 -4.28
C ARG A 121 12.87 20.70 -5.04
N GLY A 122 11.74 20.67 -4.36
CA GLY A 122 10.42 20.45 -4.96
C GLY A 122 9.81 19.07 -4.70
N TYR A 123 8.71 18.77 -5.39
CA TYR A 123 7.92 17.57 -5.20
C TYR A 123 8.44 16.38 -6.03
N LEU A 124 8.65 15.24 -5.38
CA LEU A 124 9.20 14.04 -6.02
C LEU A 124 8.27 13.53 -7.15
N ASN A 125 8.80 13.47 -8.39
CA ASN A 125 8.08 13.05 -9.61
C ASN A 125 6.86 13.92 -9.99
N LEU A 126 6.80 15.17 -9.52
CA LEU A 126 5.71 16.10 -9.82
C LEU A 126 6.28 17.46 -10.29
N PRO A 127 6.89 17.52 -11.50
CA PRO A 127 7.53 18.74 -12.01
C PRO A 127 6.54 19.89 -12.25
N GLU A 128 5.33 19.58 -12.74
CA GLU A 128 4.29 20.59 -12.95
C GLU A 128 3.86 21.26 -11.64
N GLU A 129 3.54 20.47 -10.61
CA GLU A 129 3.20 21.02 -9.28
C GLU A 129 4.36 21.77 -8.63
N THR A 130 5.60 21.30 -8.85
CA THR A 130 6.79 22.00 -8.37
C THR A 130 6.89 23.39 -8.99
N SER A 131 6.73 23.51 -10.32
CA SER A 131 6.82 24.80 -11.01
C SER A 131 5.76 25.82 -10.60
N LYS A 132 4.60 25.37 -10.09
CA LYS A 132 3.52 26.26 -9.61
C LYS A 132 3.87 26.93 -8.28
N LYS A 133 4.63 26.26 -7.41
CA LYS A 133 4.87 26.67 -6.02
C LYS A 133 6.31 27.08 -5.74
N PHE A 134 7.27 26.61 -6.53
CA PHE A 134 8.69 26.94 -6.43
C PHE A 134 9.09 27.81 -7.61
N LYS A 135 9.55 29.03 -7.33
CA LYS A 135 10.02 29.99 -8.34
C LYS A 135 11.45 30.39 -8.06
N LEU A 136 12.16 30.87 -9.09
CA LEU A 136 13.47 31.47 -8.90
C LEU A 136 13.32 32.65 -7.92
N ASN A 137 14.19 32.71 -6.90
CA ASN A 137 14.14 33.78 -5.92
C ASN A 137 14.69 35.07 -6.56
N LYS A 138 13.79 35.95 -6.98
CA LYS A 138 14.13 37.21 -7.67
C LYS A 138 14.76 38.28 -6.77
N PHE A 139 14.78 38.05 -5.46
CA PHE A 139 15.36 38.99 -4.49
C PHE A 139 16.83 38.69 -4.18
N VAL A 140 17.35 37.56 -4.66
CA VAL A 140 18.75 37.15 -4.49
C VAL A 140 19.32 36.68 -5.84
N ASN A 141 20.54 37.11 -6.16
CA ASN A 141 21.18 36.81 -7.45
C ASN A 141 22.08 35.57 -7.37
N ASP A 142 21.63 34.51 -6.70
CA ASP A 142 22.43 33.28 -6.46
C ASP A 142 21.85 32.02 -7.12
N GLY A 143 20.74 32.16 -7.86
CA GLY A 143 20.08 31.04 -8.53
C GLY A 143 19.23 30.15 -7.60
N SER A 144 19.04 30.54 -6.34
CA SER A 144 18.18 29.83 -5.40
C SER A 144 16.70 29.98 -5.73
N PHE A 145 15.87 29.09 -5.16
CA PHE A 145 14.42 29.11 -5.32
C PHE A 145 13.75 29.68 -4.07
N MET A 146 12.62 30.35 -4.27
CA MET A 146 11.66 30.68 -3.23
C MET A 146 10.40 29.81 -3.37
N PHE A 147 9.79 29.48 -2.25
CA PHE A 147 8.60 28.65 -2.15
C PHE A 147 7.39 29.46 -1.66
N ASN A 148 6.28 29.35 -2.38
CA ASN A 148 5.00 29.93 -1.99
C ASN A 148 4.35 29.09 -0.88
N THR A 149 4.29 29.60 0.35
CA THR A 149 3.79 28.81 1.48
C THR A 149 2.27 28.65 1.44
N GLY A 150 1.56 29.58 0.79
CA GLY A 150 0.10 29.70 0.78
C GLY A 150 -0.48 30.32 2.05
N ASP A 151 0.38 30.70 3.02
CA ASP A 151 -0.05 31.37 4.25
C ASP A 151 -0.15 32.89 4.01
N LEU A 152 -1.24 33.50 4.47
CA LEU A 152 -1.34 34.95 4.53
C LEU A 152 -0.65 35.45 5.80
N GLY A 153 0.07 36.54 5.69
CA GLY A 153 0.70 37.16 6.84
C GLY A 153 1.05 38.61 6.58
N ARG A 154 1.57 39.24 7.64
CA ARG A 154 2.14 40.58 7.58
C ARG A 154 3.29 40.70 8.57
N TRP A 155 4.22 41.59 8.25
CA TRP A 155 5.18 42.09 9.22
C TRP A 155 4.47 43.06 10.17
N ARG A 156 4.72 42.92 11.46
CA ARG A 156 4.33 43.87 12.50
C ARG A 156 5.39 44.94 12.66
N ASP A 157 5.02 46.06 13.26
CA ASP A 157 5.93 47.19 13.53
C ASP A 157 7.09 46.80 14.46
N ASP A 158 6.91 45.75 15.27
CA ASP A 158 7.93 45.17 16.14
C ASP A 158 8.93 44.23 15.42
N GLY A 159 8.79 44.08 14.09
CA GLY A 159 9.65 43.22 13.28
C GLY A 159 9.32 41.73 13.37
N THR A 160 8.18 41.36 13.96
CA THR A 160 7.71 39.96 13.99
C THR A 160 6.62 39.69 12.95
N LEU A 161 6.42 38.42 12.61
CA LEU A 161 5.43 37.98 11.64
C LEU A 161 4.15 37.51 12.32
N GLU A 162 3.03 37.98 11.77
CA GLU A 162 1.70 37.50 12.09
C GLU A 162 1.18 36.60 10.97
N THR A 163 0.62 35.45 11.34
CA THR A 163 -0.13 34.60 10.40
C THR A 163 -1.60 34.96 10.43
N LEU A 164 -2.19 35.24 9.28
CA LEU A 164 -3.59 35.63 9.10
C LEU A 164 -4.43 34.50 8.48
N GLY A 165 -3.92 33.28 8.56
CA GLY A 165 -4.52 32.11 7.93
C GLY A 165 -3.89 31.82 6.58
N ARG A 166 -4.67 31.26 5.67
CA ARG A 166 -4.20 30.83 4.35
C ARG A 166 -5.03 31.44 3.25
N ILE A 167 -4.40 31.72 2.11
CA ILE A 167 -5.10 32.22 0.91
C ILE A 167 -5.88 31.11 0.21
N ASP A 168 -5.38 29.88 0.37
CA ASP A 168 -6.05 28.69 -0.08
C ASP A 168 -6.98 28.16 1.01
N ASP A 169 -7.85 27.26 0.59
CA ASP A 169 -8.85 26.61 1.42
C ASP A 169 -8.23 25.61 2.41
N GLN A 170 -6.97 25.77 2.76
CA GLN A 170 -6.25 24.80 3.55
C GLN A 170 -6.42 25.02 5.04
N VAL A 171 -6.94 24.01 5.72
CA VAL A 171 -7.11 23.98 7.16
C VAL A 171 -6.23 22.90 7.78
N LYS A 172 -6.13 22.93 9.10
CA LYS A 172 -5.48 21.87 9.86
C LYS A 172 -6.50 21.19 10.74
N ILE A 173 -6.71 19.90 10.50
CA ILE A 173 -7.66 19.08 11.24
C ILE A 173 -6.85 18.04 12.00
N LYS A 174 -6.87 18.10 13.33
CA LYS A 174 -6.12 17.19 14.22
C LYS A 174 -4.61 17.18 13.91
N GLY A 175 -4.03 18.35 13.64
CA GLY A 175 -2.63 18.51 13.25
C GLY A 175 -2.29 18.08 11.82
N PHE A 176 -3.25 17.60 11.02
CA PHE A 176 -3.03 17.26 9.62
C PHE A 176 -3.45 18.40 8.70
N ARG A 177 -2.59 18.70 7.73
CA ARG A 177 -2.83 19.68 6.67
C ARG A 177 -3.87 19.13 5.67
N VAL A 178 -4.99 19.85 5.51
CA VAL A 178 -6.15 19.47 4.69
C VAL A 178 -6.54 20.61 3.77
N GLU A 179 -6.63 20.36 2.48
CA GLU A 179 -7.14 21.31 1.49
C GLU A 179 -8.68 21.21 1.40
N LEU A 180 -9.44 22.17 1.93
CA LEU A 180 -10.92 22.16 1.87
C LEU A 180 -11.43 22.18 0.43
N SER A 181 -10.69 22.78 -0.51
CA SER A 181 -10.99 22.73 -1.94
C SER A 181 -10.87 21.32 -2.50
N SER A 182 -9.87 20.55 -2.02
CA SER A 182 -9.72 19.13 -2.34
C SER A 182 -10.89 18.32 -1.75
N VAL A 183 -11.34 18.67 -0.54
CA VAL A 183 -12.54 18.09 0.06
C VAL A 183 -13.79 18.43 -0.75
N ALA A 184 -14.02 19.70 -1.09
CA ALA A 184 -15.14 20.15 -1.92
C ALA A 184 -15.13 19.49 -3.31
N THR A 185 -13.98 19.41 -3.96
CA THR A 185 -13.81 18.69 -5.23
C THR A 185 -14.15 17.20 -5.06
N ALA A 186 -13.73 16.59 -3.95
CA ALA A 186 -14.08 15.21 -3.66
C ALA A 186 -15.58 15.03 -3.38
N ILE A 187 -16.27 16.05 -2.86
CA ILE A 187 -17.72 16.06 -2.69
C ILE A 187 -18.40 16.14 -4.08
N GLU A 188 -17.94 17.06 -4.94
CA GLU A 188 -18.46 17.25 -6.31
C GLU A 188 -18.25 16.06 -7.23
N GLN A 189 -17.30 15.17 -6.91
CA GLN A 189 -17.16 13.88 -7.59
C GLN A 189 -18.34 12.92 -7.34
N THR A 190 -19.25 13.25 -6.43
CA THR A 190 -20.47 12.46 -6.19
C THR A 190 -21.49 12.75 -7.30
N PRO A 191 -21.97 11.72 -8.03
CA PRO A 191 -22.97 11.90 -9.07
C PRO A 191 -24.23 12.61 -8.55
N GLY A 192 -24.63 13.68 -9.23
CA GLY A 192 -25.78 14.50 -8.88
C GLY A 192 -25.49 15.66 -7.93
N ILE A 193 -24.25 15.88 -7.50
CA ILE A 193 -23.83 17.12 -6.85
C ILE A 193 -23.35 18.10 -7.92
N ASN A 194 -23.94 19.29 -7.95
CA ASN A 194 -23.60 20.35 -8.91
C ASN A 194 -22.57 21.32 -8.34
N ARG A 195 -22.62 21.59 -7.03
CA ARG A 195 -21.67 22.45 -6.31
C ARG A 195 -21.47 21.93 -4.90
N ALA A 196 -20.25 22.02 -4.39
CA ALA A 196 -19.96 21.75 -3.01
C ALA A 196 -19.04 22.80 -2.37
N CYS A 197 -19.07 22.85 -1.04
CA CYS A 197 -18.18 23.66 -0.25
C CYS A 197 -17.85 22.91 1.05
N ALA A 198 -16.57 22.85 1.42
CA ALA A 198 -16.17 22.38 2.73
C ALA A 198 -15.79 23.57 3.60
N ILE A 199 -16.26 23.60 4.85
CA ILE A 199 -16.01 24.67 5.82
C ILE A 199 -15.63 24.05 7.16
N LEU A 200 -14.55 24.51 7.78
CA LEU A 200 -14.22 24.15 9.15
C LEU A 200 -14.85 25.19 10.10
N ASN A 201 -15.69 24.75 11.03
CA ASN A 201 -16.28 25.60 12.08
C ASN A 201 -16.16 24.92 13.45
N ASN A 202 -15.63 25.60 14.46
CA ASN A 202 -15.41 25.06 15.83
C ASN A 202 -14.79 23.65 15.85
N GLU A 203 -13.68 23.46 15.12
CA GLU A 203 -12.97 22.16 15.00
C GLU A 203 -13.77 21.03 14.28
N VAL A 204 -14.99 21.32 13.80
CA VAL A 204 -15.84 20.40 13.04
C VAL A 204 -15.79 20.73 11.56
N LEU A 205 -15.44 19.74 10.72
CA LEU A 205 -15.45 19.90 9.27
C LEU A 205 -16.85 19.64 8.72
N TRP A 206 -17.43 20.64 8.07
CA TRP A 206 -18.74 20.63 7.43
C TRP A 206 -18.60 20.48 5.91
N GLY A 207 -19.42 19.62 5.31
CA GLY A 207 -19.56 19.46 3.87
C GLY A 207 -20.92 19.95 3.42
N PHE A 208 -20.97 21.10 2.73
CA PHE A 208 -22.15 21.65 2.09
C PHE A 208 -22.20 21.19 0.64
N TYR A 209 -23.37 20.79 0.17
CA TYR A 209 -23.54 20.40 -1.23
C TYR A 209 -24.95 20.70 -1.74
N SER A 210 -25.03 20.89 -3.06
CA SER A 210 -26.27 21.14 -3.78
C SER A 210 -26.35 20.29 -5.04
N GLY A 211 -27.57 19.99 -5.45
CA GLY A 211 -27.88 19.12 -6.58
C GLY A 211 -29.37 19.11 -6.88
N PRO A 212 -29.81 18.64 -8.07
CA PRO A 212 -31.21 18.66 -8.49
C PRO A 212 -32.16 17.85 -7.57
N SER A 213 -31.60 16.94 -6.78
CA SER A 213 -32.30 16.14 -5.77
C SER A 213 -31.40 15.94 -4.55
N TYR A 214 -32.01 15.71 -3.39
CA TYR A 214 -31.28 15.31 -2.19
C TYR A 214 -30.46 14.04 -2.45
N ILE A 215 -29.19 14.07 -2.04
CA ILE A 215 -28.29 12.93 -2.07
C ILE A 215 -27.95 12.60 -0.64
N ASP A 216 -28.09 11.34 -0.26
CA ASP A 216 -27.83 10.88 1.09
C ASP A 216 -26.37 11.13 1.51
N GLU A 217 -26.18 11.62 2.73
CA GLU A 217 -24.85 12.00 3.24
C GLU A 217 -23.86 10.83 3.26
N LEU A 218 -24.32 9.58 3.43
CA LEU A 218 -23.46 8.41 3.42
C LEU A 218 -22.91 8.15 2.01
N ALA A 219 -23.70 8.46 0.97
CA ALA A 219 -23.27 8.34 -0.41
C ALA A 219 -22.18 9.38 -0.74
N VAL A 220 -22.38 10.64 -0.33
CA VAL A 220 -21.40 11.72 -0.50
C VAL A 220 -20.10 11.40 0.26
N LYS A 221 -20.22 11.01 1.52
CA LYS A 221 -19.09 10.63 2.38
C LYS A 221 -18.31 9.44 1.82
N ALA A 222 -18.97 8.46 1.20
CA ALA A 222 -18.31 7.31 0.59
C ALA A 222 -17.42 7.70 -0.60
N VAL A 223 -17.82 8.70 -1.39
CA VAL A 223 -17.00 9.25 -2.48
C VAL A 223 -15.81 10.01 -1.91
N VAL A 224 -16.06 10.92 -0.96
CA VAL A 224 -14.99 11.71 -0.32
C VAL A 224 -13.96 10.82 0.38
N SER A 225 -14.39 9.75 1.06
CA SER A 225 -13.51 8.82 1.78
C SER A 225 -12.56 8.02 0.88
N LYS A 226 -12.85 7.94 -0.43
CA LYS A 226 -11.96 7.29 -1.41
C LYS A 226 -10.84 8.23 -1.89
N CYS A 227 -11.12 9.53 -1.88
CA CYS A 227 -10.26 10.56 -2.47
C CYS A 227 -9.51 11.38 -1.42
N GLN A 228 -10.00 11.40 -0.17
CA GLN A 228 -9.44 12.15 0.94
C GLN A 228 -8.98 11.24 2.09
N PRO A 229 -7.88 11.58 2.78
CA PRO A 229 -7.48 10.90 4.00
C PRO A 229 -8.53 11.08 5.12
N TYR A 230 -8.52 10.17 6.10
CA TYR A 230 -9.60 10.09 7.11
C TYR A 230 -9.83 11.36 7.93
N TYR A 231 -8.80 12.20 8.09
CA TYR A 231 -8.88 13.47 8.82
C TYR A 231 -9.44 14.63 7.98
N ALA A 232 -9.60 14.45 6.66
CA ALA A 232 -10.14 15.42 5.72
C ALA A 232 -11.59 15.11 5.29
N ILE A 233 -12.22 14.09 5.90
CA ILE A 233 -13.62 13.75 5.64
C ILE A 233 -14.52 14.60 6.55
N PRO A 234 -15.48 15.37 6.02
CA PRO A 234 -16.45 16.10 6.84
C PRO A 234 -17.20 15.20 7.81
N SER A 235 -17.32 15.67 9.04
CA SER A 235 -18.08 15.03 10.12
C SER A 235 -19.55 15.44 10.13
N GLN A 236 -19.87 16.58 9.49
CA GLN A 236 -21.23 17.09 9.35
C GLN A 236 -21.52 17.40 7.88
N TRP A 237 -22.75 17.16 7.45
CA TRP A 237 -23.16 17.23 6.04
C TRP A 237 -24.45 18.02 5.91
N VAL A 238 -24.50 18.94 4.94
CA VAL A 238 -25.67 19.81 4.74
C VAL A 238 -26.00 19.88 3.27
N TYR A 239 -27.15 19.31 2.91
CA TYR A 239 -27.73 19.50 1.58
C TYR A 239 -28.53 20.81 1.52
N ARG A 240 -28.43 21.50 0.38
CA ARG A 240 -29.26 22.64 -0.01
C ARG A 240 -29.70 22.49 -1.46
N LEU A 241 -30.89 23.01 -1.79
CA LEU A 241 -31.34 23.08 -3.19
C LEU A 241 -30.41 23.95 -4.04
N ASP A 242 -29.90 25.05 -3.47
CA ASP A 242 -28.81 25.86 -4.04
C ASP A 242 -27.91 26.41 -2.93
N LEU A 243 -26.63 26.63 -3.24
CA LEU A 243 -25.68 27.27 -2.32
C LEU A 243 -25.70 28.79 -2.53
N PRO A 244 -25.73 29.60 -1.46
CA PRO A 244 -25.74 31.05 -1.58
C PRO A 244 -24.50 31.52 -2.33
N LEU A 245 -24.65 32.53 -3.20
CA LEU A 245 -23.57 33.10 -3.99
C LEU A 245 -23.38 34.57 -3.64
N THR A 246 -22.14 35.01 -3.69
CA THR A 246 -21.73 36.42 -3.65
C THR A 246 -22.15 37.15 -4.94
N PRO A 247 -22.19 38.49 -4.98
CA PRO A 247 -22.47 39.27 -6.20
C PRO A 247 -21.58 38.92 -7.41
N ASN A 248 -20.39 38.37 -7.15
CA ASN A 248 -19.42 37.92 -8.15
C ASN A 248 -19.59 36.45 -8.59
N GLY A 249 -20.69 35.79 -8.20
CA GLY A 249 -21.01 34.42 -8.62
C GLY A 249 -20.24 33.30 -7.93
N LYS A 250 -19.45 33.59 -6.88
CA LYS A 250 -18.75 32.58 -6.04
C LYS A 250 -19.62 32.17 -4.85
N ILE A 251 -19.46 30.94 -4.34
CA ILE A 251 -20.15 30.44 -3.13
C ILE A 251 -19.86 31.36 -1.94
N ASP A 252 -20.92 31.89 -1.32
CA ASP A 252 -20.88 32.73 -0.14
C ASP A 252 -20.70 31.87 1.12
N LYS A 253 -19.44 31.67 1.50
CA LYS A 253 -19.07 30.89 2.68
C LYS A 253 -19.53 31.55 4.00
N GLN A 254 -19.70 32.87 4.05
CA GLN A 254 -20.17 33.56 5.26
C GLN A 254 -21.66 33.28 5.50
N ALA A 255 -22.47 33.33 4.45
CA ALA A 255 -23.88 32.95 4.52
C ALA A 255 -24.05 31.47 4.92
N LEU A 256 -23.22 30.57 4.41
CA LEU A 256 -23.22 29.15 4.81
C LEU A 256 -22.80 28.96 6.27
N LEU A 257 -21.77 29.67 6.74
CA LEU A 257 -21.29 29.61 8.12
C LEU A 257 -22.37 30.10 9.11
N ALA A 258 -23.08 31.18 8.78
CA ALA A 258 -24.18 31.71 9.59
C ALA A 258 -25.40 30.74 9.67
N SER A 259 -25.51 29.79 8.72
CA SER A 259 -26.58 28.80 8.69
C SER A 259 -26.34 27.56 9.57
N ILE A 260 -25.18 27.45 10.22
CA ILE A 260 -24.84 26.35 11.12
C ILE A 260 -25.53 26.59 12.48
N PRO A 261 -26.36 25.66 13.00
CA PRO A 261 -27.02 25.85 14.29
C PRO A 261 -26.00 25.90 15.43
N VAL A 262 -26.13 26.93 16.30
CA VAL A 262 -25.33 27.07 17.53
C VAL A 262 -25.92 26.12 18.59
N ASN A 263 -25.22 25.03 18.90
CA ASN A 263 -25.67 24.11 19.95
C ASN A 263 -25.57 24.77 21.35
N GLN A 264 -26.71 24.91 22.03
CA GLN A 264 -26.90 25.40 23.40
C GLN A 264 -26.63 24.34 24.50
N GLU A 265 -26.06 23.17 24.19
CA GLU A 265 -25.92 22.07 25.17
C GLU A 265 -24.72 22.18 26.13
N MET A 266 -24.02 23.31 26.21
CA MET A 266 -22.84 23.48 27.07
C MET A 266 -23.01 24.46 28.25
N GLN A 267 -24.25 24.76 28.68
CA GLN A 267 -24.51 25.67 29.80
C GLN A 267 -25.32 25.11 30.98
N LEU A 268 -25.67 23.81 31.00
CA LEU A 268 -26.47 23.21 32.10
C LEU A 268 -25.71 22.32 33.09
N ILE A 269 -24.37 22.22 33.04
CA ILE A 269 -23.55 21.46 34.02
C ILE A 269 -22.69 22.39 34.90
N ALA A 270 -23.07 23.66 35.04
CA ALA A 270 -22.33 24.60 35.89
C ALA A 270 -23.26 25.38 36.82
N GLN A 271 -23.83 24.71 37.82
CA GLN A 271 -24.12 25.33 39.11
C GLN A 271 -23.72 24.40 40.26
N PRO A 272 -22.78 24.80 41.13
CA PRO A 272 -22.38 24.01 42.28
C PRO A 272 -23.36 24.20 43.45
N THR A 273 -23.85 23.10 44.01
CA THR A 273 -24.46 23.08 45.35
C THR A 273 -23.41 22.54 46.33
N PRO A 274 -23.14 23.22 47.46
CA PRO A 274 -22.02 22.89 48.34
C PRO A 274 -22.36 21.67 49.21
N ALA A 275 -21.45 20.68 49.24
CA ALA A 275 -21.54 19.55 50.16
C ALA A 275 -20.46 19.62 51.23
N THR A 276 -20.92 19.38 52.44
CA THR A 276 -20.29 19.56 53.74
C THR A 276 -19.23 18.50 54.04
N ARG A 277 -18.25 18.94 54.82
CA ARG A 277 -17.15 18.24 55.50
C ARG A 277 -17.64 17.07 56.36
N ASN A 278 -16.98 15.89 56.30
CA ASN A 278 -16.44 15.18 57.47
C ASN A 278 -15.76 13.81 57.18
N ASP A 279 -14.77 13.55 58.04
CA ASP A 279 -14.15 12.28 58.52
C ASP A 279 -13.25 11.47 57.57
N LEU A 280 -11.91 11.51 57.69
CA LEU A 280 -10.97 11.03 58.73
C LEU A 280 -10.58 9.53 58.62
N GLU A 281 -9.27 9.36 58.46
CA GLU A 281 -8.40 8.30 59.01
C GLU A 281 -8.49 6.84 58.51
N LYS A 282 -7.39 6.37 57.87
CA LYS A 282 -6.58 5.26 58.40
C LYS A 282 -5.20 5.12 57.70
N TYR A 283 -4.17 5.27 58.54
CA TYR A 283 -2.71 5.06 58.45
C TYR A 283 -2.23 3.72 57.83
N PRO A 284 -0.90 3.43 57.71
CA PRO A 284 0.28 4.28 57.43
C PRO A 284 1.27 3.70 56.38
N VAL A 285 2.24 4.53 56.01
CA VAL A 285 3.47 4.22 55.25
C VAL A 285 4.52 3.54 56.15
N SER A 286 5.35 2.65 55.58
CA SER A 286 6.66 2.29 56.12
C SER A 286 7.73 2.24 55.01
N THR A 287 8.87 2.81 55.37
CA THR A 287 10.09 3.20 54.63
C THR A 287 11.14 2.08 54.46
N GLU A 288 12.23 2.45 53.76
CA GLU A 288 13.62 1.91 53.77
C GLU A 288 14.02 1.14 52.50
N VAL A 289 15.08 1.45 51.69
CA VAL A 289 16.36 2.20 51.70
C VAL A 289 17.51 1.23 51.32
N ALA A 290 18.50 1.77 50.59
CA ALA A 290 19.86 1.28 50.26
C ALA A 290 19.97 0.36 49.02
N ALA A 291 20.61 0.72 47.89
CA ALA A 291 21.90 1.38 47.55
C ALA A 291 22.98 0.36 47.11
N VAL A 292 23.81 0.80 46.15
CA VAL A 292 25.26 0.52 45.95
C VAL A 292 25.70 -0.03 44.56
N THR A 293 26.24 0.93 43.77
CA THR A 293 27.42 0.97 42.86
C THR A 293 27.62 0.09 41.60
N ALA A 294 27.66 0.80 40.45
CA ALA A 294 28.78 1.05 39.50
C ALA A 294 29.70 -0.09 38.98
N ILE A 295 29.90 -0.13 37.65
CA ILE A 295 31.17 0.17 36.90
C ILE A 295 30.94 0.07 35.37
N GLU A 296 31.74 0.86 34.65
CA GLU A 296 31.72 1.37 33.26
C GLU A 296 32.00 0.38 32.12
N SER A 297 31.53 0.67 30.90
CA SER A 297 32.38 1.09 29.73
C SER A 297 31.81 0.79 28.31
N SER A 298 31.92 1.79 27.43
CA SER A 298 32.06 1.79 25.94
C SER A 298 30.89 1.45 24.97
N ASP A 299 30.20 2.50 24.51
CA ASP A 299 29.87 3.00 23.13
C ASP A 299 30.04 2.12 21.85
N PRO A 300 29.48 2.46 20.65
CA PRO A 300 28.25 3.19 20.28
C PRO A 300 27.33 2.45 19.25
N GLY A 301 26.03 2.79 19.25
CA GLY A 301 25.28 3.08 18.02
C GLY A 301 24.47 1.96 17.32
N ALA A 302 23.17 1.87 17.63
CA ALA A 302 22.10 1.63 16.63
C ALA A 302 20.69 1.83 17.21
N ASN A 303 20.09 2.97 16.85
CA ASN A 303 18.66 3.30 16.81
C ASN A 303 17.66 2.18 17.15
N LYS A 304 16.91 2.38 18.24
CA LYS A 304 15.58 1.79 18.44
C LYS A 304 14.58 2.90 18.82
N THR A 305 13.59 3.02 17.96
CA THR A 305 12.33 3.75 18.17
C THR A 305 11.36 2.73 18.73
N ASP A 306 10.95 2.88 19.99
CA ASP A 306 9.87 2.09 20.58
C ASP A 306 8.68 2.99 20.92
N SER A 307 7.62 2.74 20.15
CA SER A 307 6.25 3.06 20.51
C SER A 307 5.71 1.94 21.40
N SER A 308 5.01 2.25 22.48
CA SER A 308 4.06 1.29 23.05
C SER A 308 2.75 1.96 23.44
N THR A 309 1.67 1.40 22.92
CA THR A 309 0.33 1.45 23.47
C THR A 309 0.15 0.14 24.23
N SER A 310 -0.38 0.23 25.45
CA SER A 310 -0.89 -0.84 26.31
C SER A 310 0.05 -2.03 26.60
N SER A 311 0.51 -2.03 27.85
CA SER A 311 1.15 -3.10 28.61
C SER A 311 0.50 -4.49 28.40
N ILE A 312 1.03 -5.23 27.43
CA ILE A 312 1.33 -6.65 27.59
C ILE A 312 2.83 -6.67 27.76
N GLN A 313 3.32 -7.05 28.93
CA GLN A 313 4.74 -7.30 29.19
C GLN A 313 5.29 -8.12 28.01
N GLU A 314 6.17 -7.56 27.18
CA GLU A 314 6.68 -8.25 25.98
C GLU A 314 7.50 -9.47 26.41
N LYS A 315 6.81 -10.60 26.54
CA LYS A 315 7.38 -11.90 26.93
C LYS A 315 8.48 -12.36 25.98
N HIS A 316 8.52 -11.80 24.76
CA HIS A 316 9.44 -12.17 23.67
C HIS A 316 9.88 -10.94 22.83
N PRO A 317 10.99 -10.26 23.17
CA PRO A 317 11.51 -9.15 22.37
C PRO A 317 12.01 -9.62 21.00
N LEU A 318 11.85 -8.78 19.96
CA LEU A 318 12.29 -9.10 18.60
C LEU A 318 13.82 -9.26 18.54
N PRO A 319 14.34 -10.37 17.96
CA PRO A 319 15.78 -10.58 17.84
C PRO A 319 16.38 -9.58 16.86
N GLU A 320 17.69 -9.36 16.98
CA GLU A 320 18.41 -8.52 16.04
C GLU A 320 18.42 -9.13 14.64
N LYS A 321 18.47 -8.26 13.64
CA LYS A 321 18.49 -8.70 12.24
C LYS A 321 19.87 -9.23 11.89
N LEU A 322 19.93 -10.41 11.30
CA LEU A 322 21.18 -11.07 10.91
C LEU A 322 21.91 -10.29 9.81
N GLY A 323 23.20 -10.06 10.03
CA GLY A 323 24.14 -9.47 9.05
C GLY A 323 24.08 -7.94 8.91
N ARG A 324 25.08 -7.39 8.18
CA ARG A 324 25.21 -5.95 7.90
C ARG A 324 24.07 -5.44 7.01
N HIS A 325 23.62 -4.20 7.25
CA HIS A 325 22.45 -3.60 6.59
C HIS A 325 22.52 -3.65 5.05
N GLY A 326 23.66 -3.29 4.46
CA GLY A 326 23.86 -3.31 3.00
C GLY A 326 23.76 -4.71 2.38
N ALA A 327 24.42 -5.69 3.00
CA ALA A 327 24.39 -7.09 2.54
C ALA A 327 22.98 -7.70 2.64
N ARG A 328 22.24 -7.37 3.71
CA ARG A 328 20.83 -7.78 3.88
C ARG A 328 19.91 -7.15 2.82
N ALA A 329 20.06 -5.86 2.56
CA ALA A 329 19.28 -5.15 1.56
C ALA A 329 19.54 -5.72 0.16
N LEU A 330 20.80 -6.03 -0.17
CA LEU A 330 21.18 -6.69 -1.42
C LEU A 330 20.59 -8.10 -1.53
N ARG A 331 20.69 -8.91 -0.46
CA ARG A 331 20.12 -10.27 -0.41
C ARG A 331 18.61 -10.29 -0.65
N HIS A 332 17.88 -9.34 -0.08
CA HIS A 332 16.42 -9.32 -0.18
C HIS A 332 15.92 -8.61 -1.46
N ARG A 333 16.62 -7.58 -1.95
CA ARG A 333 16.23 -6.86 -3.18
C ARG A 333 16.72 -7.57 -4.45
N PHE A 334 18.01 -7.88 -4.53
CA PHE A 334 18.66 -8.43 -5.73
C PHE A 334 18.53 -9.95 -5.80
N PHE A 335 18.76 -10.65 -4.69
CA PHE A 335 18.61 -12.11 -4.62
C PHE A 335 17.21 -12.58 -4.18
N SER A 336 16.17 -11.76 -4.40
CA SER A 336 14.80 -12.22 -4.25
C SER A 336 14.56 -13.44 -5.14
N LEU A 337 13.78 -14.42 -4.67
CA LEU A 337 13.66 -15.70 -5.37
C LEU A 337 13.07 -15.54 -6.79
N TYR A 338 12.18 -14.56 -6.97
CA TYR A 338 11.71 -14.11 -8.29
C TYR A 338 12.88 -13.77 -9.22
N ARG A 339 13.83 -12.94 -8.77
CA ARG A 339 15.02 -12.56 -9.55
C ARG A 339 15.98 -13.73 -9.74
N ARG A 340 16.08 -14.66 -8.77
CA ARG A 340 16.89 -15.88 -8.94
C ARG A 340 16.35 -16.75 -10.07
N PHE A 341 15.05 -16.98 -10.13
CA PHE A 341 14.45 -17.73 -11.22
C PHE A 341 14.59 -17.02 -12.57
N PHE A 342 14.43 -15.69 -12.58
CA PHE A 342 14.77 -14.90 -13.77
C PHE A 342 16.23 -15.11 -14.20
N SER A 343 17.18 -15.04 -13.26
CA SER A 343 18.60 -15.27 -13.53
C SER A 343 18.90 -16.69 -13.99
N ILE A 344 18.20 -17.71 -13.49
CA ILE A 344 18.36 -19.10 -13.97
C ILE A 344 17.99 -19.20 -15.45
N VAL A 345 16.88 -18.58 -15.86
CA VAL A 345 16.50 -18.52 -17.29
C VAL A 345 17.57 -17.79 -18.08
N PHE A 346 18.07 -16.66 -17.58
CA PHE A 346 19.13 -15.90 -18.25
C PHE A 346 20.43 -16.72 -18.42
N ILE A 347 20.90 -17.39 -17.36
CA ILE A 347 22.10 -18.23 -17.39
C ILE A 347 21.93 -19.40 -18.35
N SER A 348 20.76 -20.06 -18.34
CA SER A 348 20.46 -21.17 -19.25
C SER A 348 20.50 -20.71 -20.72
N ASN A 349 19.96 -19.52 -21.00
CA ASN A 349 20.02 -18.91 -22.32
C ASN A 349 21.45 -18.45 -22.69
N MET A 350 22.25 -18.00 -21.73
CA MET A 350 23.66 -17.65 -21.99
C MET A 350 24.47 -18.88 -22.43
N ALA A 351 24.24 -20.04 -21.81
CA ALA A 351 24.85 -21.29 -22.26
C ALA A 351 24.43 -21.64 -23.70
N ALA A 352 23.16 -21.44 -24.06
CA ALA A 352 22.67 -21.62 -25.42
C ALA A 352 23.31 -20.62 -26.41
N VAL A 353 23.51 -19.36 -26.01
CA VAL A 353 24.23 -18.36 -26.81
C VAL A 353 25.68 -18.81 -27.07
N ILE A 354 26.40 -19.24 -26.03
CA ILE A 354 27.78 -19.73 -26.16
C ILE A 354 27.86 -20.92 -27.12
N TYR A 355 26.95 -21.89 -26.97
CA TYR A 355 26.84 -23.03 -27.86
C TYR A 355 26.57 -22.60 -29.32
N MET A 356 25.64 -21.66 -29.53
CA MET A 356 25.29 -21.15 -30.86
C MET A 356 26.43 -20.36 -31.51
N ILE A 357 27.19 -19.56 -30.75
CA ILE A 357 28.38 -18.86 -31.26
C ILE A 357 29.44 -19.85 -31.71
N HIS A 358 29.71 -20.87 -30.89
CA HIS A 358 30.65 -21.93 -31.26
C HIS A 358 30.20 -22.67 -32.52
N ARG A 359 28.91 -23.03 -32.59
CA ARG A 359 28.34 -23.68 -33.78
C ARG A 359 28.40 -22.79 -35.02
N TYR A 360 28.10 -21.49 -34.88
CA TYR A 360 28.20 -20.52 -35.97
C TYR A 360 29.61 -20.44 -36.53
N ALA A 361 30.63 -20.44 -35.66
CA ALA A 361 32.03 -20.42 -36.08
C ALA A 361 32.45 -21.67 -36.87
N VAL A 362 31.77 -22.82 -36.66
CA VAL A 362 32.10 -24.09 -37.30
C VAL A 362 31.23 -24.38 -38.54
N GLN A 363 29.94 -24.02 -38.51
CA GLN A 363 28.93 -24.45 -39.49
C GLN A 363 28.18 -23.28 -40.18
N GLY A 364 28.43 -22.03 -39.76
CA GLY A 364 27.73 -20.86 -40.29
C GLY A 364 26.35 -20.58 -39.64
N PRO A 365 25.59 -19.63 -40.18
CA PRO A 365 24.27 -19.25 -39.66
C PRO A 365 23.26 -20.40 -39.66
N ASP A 366 22.49 -20.50 -38.57
CA ASP A 366 21.45 -21.53 -38.36
C ASP A 366 20.15 -20.87 -37.84
N LEU A 367 19.37 -20.28 -38.77
CA LEU A 367 18.07 -19.69 -38.50
C LEU A 367 17.10 -20.65 -37.78
N PRO A 368 16.98 -21.94 -38.15
CA PRO A 368 16.16 -22.92 -37.43
C PRO A 368 16.48 -23.02 -35.93
N SER A 369 17.75 -23.04 -35.56
CA SER A 369 18.16 -23.13 -34.16
C SER A 369 17.77 -21.87 -33.37
N LEU A 370 17.89 -20.69 -33.97
CA LEU A 370 17.43 -19.42 -33.37
C LEU A 370 15.89 -19.37 -33.20
N GLY A 371 15.16 -19.87 -34.20
CA GLY A 371 13.70 -20.02 -34.13
C GLY A 371 13.29 -21.00 -33.03
N THR A 372 14.01 -22.11 -32.88
CA THR A 372 13.79 -23.11 -31.82
C THR A 372 14.05 -22.53 -30.44
N ALA A 373 15.13 -21.77 -30.24
CA ALA A 373 15.43 -21.09 -28.99
C ALA A 373 14.33 -20.08 -28.60
N THR A 374 13.81 -19.35 -29.58
CA THR A 374 12.64 -18.45 -29.41
C THR A 374 11.41 -19.24 -28.95
N ALA A 375 11.06 -20.32 -29.66
CA ALA A 375 9.90 -21.14 -29.35
C ALA A 375 10.00 -21.83 -27.99
N ALA A 376 11.19 -22.28 -27.58
CA ALA A 376 11.43 -22.95 -26.30
C ALA A 376 11.19 -21.99 -25.12
N ASN A 377 11.70 -20.76 -25.22
CA ASN A 377 11.47 -19.74 -24.20
C ASN A 377 10.01 -19.29 -24.17
N LEU A 378 9.36 -19.11 -25.34
CA LEU A 378 7.93 -18.78 -25.40
C LEU A 378 7.07 -19.88 -24.76
N CYS A 379 7.32 -21.14 -25.10
CA CYS A 379 6.63 -22.29 -24.55
C CYS A 379 6.80 -22.36 -23.03
N THR A 380 8.03 -22.17 -22.53
CA THR A 380 8.32 -22.11 -21.09
C THR A 380 7.57 -20.97 -20.41
N ALA A 381 7.56 -19.77 -20.99
CA ALA A 381 6.84 -18.63 -20.44
C ALA A 381 5.35 -18.93 -20.29
N VAL A 382 4.73 -19.56 -21.29
CA VAL A 382 3.31 -19.93 -21.27
C VAL A 382 3.03 -21.07 -20.29
N LEU A 383 3.82 -22.14 -20.31
CA LEU A 383 3.59 -23.34 -19.48
C LEU A 383 3.65 -23.06 -17.98
N ILE A 384 4.58 -22.22 -17.52
CA ILE A 384 4.71 -21.89 -16.09
C ILE A 384 3.47 -21.17 -15.53
N ARG A 385 2.63 -20.59 -16.39
CA ARG A 385 1.38 -19.92 -15.98
C ARG A 385 0.16 -20.83 -16.07
N GLN A 386 0.32 -22.06 -16.54
CA GLN A 386 -0.80 -22.98 -16.74
C GLN A 386 -1.23 -23.66 -15.44
N ASP A 387 -2.54 -23.71 -15.17
CA ASP A 387 -3.10 -24.15 -13.89
C ASP A 387 -2.65 -25.57 -13.50
N HIS A 388 -2.62 -26.51 -14.46
CA HIS A 388 -2.14 -27.87 -14.22
C HIS A 388 -0.64 -27.95 -13.89
N VAL A 389 0.19 -27.15 -14.59
CA VAL A 389 1.64 -27.08 -14.35
C VAL A 389 1.91 -26.45 -12.99
N VAL A 390 1.22 -25.37 -12.65
CA VAL A 390 1.29 -24.74 -11.34
C VAL A 390 0.90 -25.75 -10.25
N ASN A 391 -0.21 -26.47 -10.42
CA ASN A 391 -0.64 -27.48 -9.47
C ASN A 391 0.36 -28.62 -9.31
N LEU A 392 0.98 -29.08 -10.40
CA LEU A 392 2.03 -30.09 -10.36
C LEU A 392 3.25 -29.60 -9.58
N LEU A 393 3.76 -28.40 -9.91
CA LEU A 393 4.91 -27.81 -9.22
C LEU A 393 4.67 -27.64 -7.72
N PHE A 394 3.48 -27.14 -7.34
CA PHE A 394 3.10 -27.05 -5.93
C PHE A 394 2.97 -28.42 -5.28
N THR A 395 2.44 -29.43 -5.98
CA THR A 395 2.29 -30.78 -5.43
C THR A 395 3.65 -31.41 -5.16
N LEU A 396 4.60 -31.30 -6.10
CA LEU A 396 5.97 -31.79 -5.93
C LEU A 396 6.72 -31.03 -4.84
N ALA A 397 6.58 -29.71 -4.78
CA ALA A 397 7.23 -28.92 -3.73
C ALA A 397 6.62 -29.18 -2.35
N CYS A 398 5.31 -29.40 -2.25
CA CYS A 398 4.59 -29.59 -0.99
C CYS A 398 4.53 -31.06 -0.54
N SER A 399 5.08 -32.01 -1.32
CA SER A 399 5.17 -33.43 -0.92
C SER A 399 6.35 -33.72 0.00
N VAL A 400 7.21 -32.72 0.27
CA VAL A 400 8.33 -32.88 1.20
C VAL A 400 7.79 -33.11 2.62
N PRO A 401 8.15 -34.22 3.29
CA PRO A 401 7.59 -34.55 4.60
C PRO A 401 8.12 -33.61 5.67
N THR A 402 7.35 -33.43 6.75
CA THR A 402 7.72 -32.58 7.90
C THR A 402 8.94 -33.11 8.69
N SER A 403 9.36 -34.35 8.44
CA SER A 403 10.61 -34.93 8.95
C SER A 403 11.86 -34.38 8.26
N ALA A 404 11.74 -33.85 7.04
CA ALA A 404 12.88 -33.27 6.34
C ALA A 404 13.41 -32.02 7.06
N PRO A 405 14.72 -31.71 6.96
CA PRO A 405 15.29 -30.51 7.54
C PRO A 405 14.54 -29.23 7.14
N LEU A 406 14.35 -28.31 8.09
CA LEU A 406 13.60 -27.06 7.87
C LEU A 406 14.18 -26.24 6.70
N PHE A 407 15.48 -26.31 6.44
CA PHE A 407 16.08 -25.60 5.31
C PHE A 407 15.62 -26.12 3.94
N ILE A 408 15.25 -27.39 3.82
CA ILE A 408 14.69 -27.96 2.59
C ILE A 408 13.25 -27.47 2.45
N ARG A 409 12.45 -27.68 3.50
CA ARG A 409 11.02 -27.31 3.54
C ARG A 409 10.81 -25.82 3.27
N ARG A 410 11.64 -24.94 3.84
CA ARG A 410 11.57 -23.49 3.59
C ARG A 410 11.89 -23.10 2.14
N ASN A 411 12.73 -23.86 1.43
CA ASN A 411 13.04 -23.57 0.03
C ASN A 411 11.92 -24.08 -0.88
N CYS A 412 11.39 -25.28 -0.60
CA CYS A 412 10.21 -25.82 -1.29
C CYS A 412 8.98 -24.92 -1.12
N ALA A 413 8.79 -24.35 0.07
CA ALA A 413 7.73 -23.39 0.35
C ALA A 413 7.79 -22.12 -0.52
N LYS A 414 8.91 -21.80 -1.16
CA LYS A 414 9.05 -20.63 -2.05
C LYS A 414 8.61 -20.90 -3.49
N VAL A 415 7.97 -22.05 -3.77
CA VAL A 415 7.43 -22.43 -5.09
C VAL A 415 6.50 -21.39 -5.72
N TYR A 416 5.83 -20.56 -4.91
CA TYR A 416 4.93 -19.50 -5.42
C TYR A 416 5.65 -18.34 -6.15
N HIS A 417 6.99 -18.30 -6.17
CA HIS A 417 7.78 -17.29 -6.90
C HIS A 417 8.06 -17.64 -8.38
N ILE A 418 7.42 -18.67 -8.94
CA ILE A 418 7.56 -19.10 -10.35
C ILE A 418 7.27 -18.01 -11.39
N GLY A 419 6.63 -16.90 -11.02
CA GLY A 419 6.46 -15.74 -11.91
C GLY A 419 7.78 -15.20 -12.49
N GLY A 420 8.92 -15.40 -11.79
CA GLY A 420 10.24 -15.03 -12.29
C GLY A 420 10.65 -15.83 -13.53
N LEU A 421 10.26 -17.10 -13.62
CA LEU A 421 10.50 -17.95 -14.80
C LEU A 421 9.66 -17.48 -15.99
N HIS A 422 8.38 -17.14 -15.77
CA HIS A 422 7.49 -16.62 -16.81
C HIS A 422 8.06 -15.34 -17.45
N SER A 423 8.38 -14.34 -16.62
CA SER A 423 8.90 -13.06 -17.11
C SER A 423 10.30 -13.21 -17.72
N GLY A 424 11.17 -14.03 -17.10
CA GLY A 424 12.51 -14.32 -17.64
C GLY A 424 12.45 -14.97 -19.01
N ALA A 425 11.59 -15.98 -19.18
CA ALA A 425 11.43 -16.68 -20.44
C ALA A 425 10.75 -15.80 -21.50
N GLY A 426 9.80 -14.95 -21.14
CA GLY A 426 9.19 -13.98 -22.06
C GLY A 426 10.20 -12.95 -22.60
N VAL A 427 11.06 -12.40 -21.73
CA VAL A 427 12.14 -11.48 -22.13
C VAL A 427 13.17 -12.20 -23.00
N ALA A 428 13.58 -13.41 -22.62
CA ALA A 428 14.51 -14.23 -23.39
C ALA A 428 13.95 -14.58 -24.78
N ALA A 429 12.68 -14.96 -24.88
CA ALA A 429 12.01 -15.21 -26.17
C ALA A 429 12.04 -13.97 -27.07
N THR A 430 11.78 -12.79 -26.49
CA THR A 430 11.84 -11.52 -27.23
C THR A 430 13.25 -11.22 -27.73
N ALA A 431 14.27 -11.46 -26.90
CA ALA A 431 15.67 -11.27 -27.27
C ALA A 431 16.13 -12.25 -28.37
N TRP A 432 15.76 -13.53 -28.28
CA TRP A 432 16.06 -14.50 -29.33
C TRP A 432 15.38 -14.18 -30.64
N LEU A 433 14.11 -13.73 -30.60
CA LEU A 433 13.41 -13.30 -31.81
C LEU A 433 14.08 -12.08 -32.45
N LEU A 434 14.60 -11.14 -31.64
CA LEU A 434 15.38 -10.01 -32.13
C LEU A 434 16.63 -10.47 -32.89
N VAL A 435 17.40 -11.38 -32.29
CA VAL A 435 18.60 -11.96 -32.93
C VAL A 435 18.22 -12.71 -34.21
N PHE A 436 17.17 -13.54 -34.17
CA PHE A 436 16.63 -14.24 -35.34
C PHE A 436 16.29 -13.27 -36.46
N THR A 437 15.60 -12.17 -36.15
CA THR A 437 15.15 -11.21 -37.18
C THR A 437 16.33 -10.46 -37.78
N ILE A 438 17.32 -10.08 -36.98
CA ILE A 438 18.56 -9.47 -37.48
C ILE A 438 19.28 -10.43 -38.43
N ALA A 439 19.47 -11.70 -38.03
CA ALA A 439 20.10 -12.71 -38.87
C ALA A 439 19.33 -12.96 -40.16
N ALA A 440 18.00 -13.13 -40.08
CA ALA A 440 17.15 -13.32 -41.24
C ALA A 440 17.21 -12.14 -42.23
N THR A 441 17.31 -10.91 -41.72
CA THR A 441 17.48 -9.70 -42.56
C THR A 441 18.84 -9.70 -43.26
N ILE A 442 19.92 -10.04 -42.54
CA ILE A 442 21.27 -10.12 -43.12
C ILE A 442 21.33 -11.19 -44.22
N GLU A 443 20.71 -12.35 -43.98
CA GLU A 443 20.63 -13.46 -44.94
C GLU A 443 19.63 -13.23 -46.09
N ARG A 444 18.91 -12.08 -46.08
CA ARG A 444 17.87 -11.76 -47.06
C ARG A 444 16.83 -12.88 -47.19
N ALA A 445 16.38 -13.38 -46.04
CA ALA A 445 15.32 -14.38 -45.97
C ALA A 445 14.06 -13.92 -46.71
N HIS A 446 13.19 -14.87 -47.04
CA HIS A 446 11.97 -14.61 -47.80
C HIS A 446 11.16 -13.41 -47.22
N PRO A 447 10.66 -12.47 -48.04
CA PRO A 447 10.01 -11.24 -47.56
C PRO A 447 8.88 -11.48 -46.55
N ALA A 448 8.11 -12.55 -46.73
CA ALA A 448 7.06 -12.92 -45.79
C ALA A 448 7.60 -13.31 -44.40
N VAL A 449 8.75 -13.99 -44.31
CA VAL A 449 9.41 -14.30 -43.03
C VAL A 449 9.81 -13.01 -42.33
N LEU A 450 10.40 -12.06 -43.06
CA LEU A 450 10.82 -10.77 -42.50
C LEU A 450 9.61 -9.97 -42.00
N ALA A 451 8.57 -9.83 -42.82
CA ALA A 451 7.36 -9.08 -42.44
C ALA A 451 6.71 -9.62 -41.16
N VAL A 452 6.58 -10.95 -41.05
CA VAL A 452 6.02 -11.59 -39.85
C VAL A 452 6.95 -11.40 -38.65
N SER A 453 8.27 -11.54 -38.83
CA SER A 453 9.24 -11.44 -37.75
C SER A 453 9.32 -10.04 -37.15
N TYR A 454 9.33 -8.99 -37.98
CA TYR A 454 9.27 -7.60 -37.52
C TYR A 454 7.97 -7.29 -36.76
N THR A 455 6.84 -7.81 -37.25
CA THR A 455 5.53 -7.66 -36.57
C THR A 455 5.53 -8.35 -35.21
N LEU A 456 6.06 -9.58 -35.13
CA LEU A 456 6.19 -10.32 -33.88
C LEU A 456 7.06 -9.56 -32.85
N ILE A 457 8.21 -9.02 -33.28
CA ILE A 457 9.08 -8.23 -32.40
C ILE A 457 8.33 -7.01 -31.85
N ALA A 458 7.61 -6.26 -32.70
CA ALA A 458 6.86 -5.09 -32.26
C ALA A 458 5.82 -5.45 -31.19
N LEU A 459 5.08 -6.56 -31.38
CA LEU A 459 4.12 -7.05 -30.40
C LEU A 459 4.80 -7.47 -29.09
N LEU A 460 5.89 -8.25 -29.14
CA LEU A 460 6.57 -8.71 -27.94
C LEU A 460 7.25 -7.56 -27.17
N ILE A 461 7.84 -6.58 -27.86
CA ILE A 461 8.39 -5.37 -27.22
C ILE A 461 7.26 -4.59 -26.53
N CYS A 462 6.09 -4.46 -27.15
CA CYS A 462 4.93 -3.81 -26.53
C CYS A 462 4.47 -4.54 -25.25
N ILE A 463 4.45 -5.87 -25.27
CA ILE A 463 4.14 -6.68 -24.09
C ILE A 463 5.19 -6.47 -22.99
N VAL A 464 6.49 -6.55 -23.31
CA VAL A 464 7.57 -6.36 -22.34
C VAL A 464 7.59 -4.94 -21.77
N ALA A 465 7.39 -3.92 -22.61
CA ALA A 465 7.34 -2.52 -22.17
C ALA A 465 6.16 -2.26 -21.24
N SER A 466 4.96 -2.76 -21.58
CA SER A 466 3.78 -2.62 -20.72
C SER A 466 3.86 -3.47 -19.44
N ALA A 467 4.67 -4.53 -19.43
CA ALA A 467 4.95 -5.33 -18.24
C ALA A 467 5.86 -4.64 -17.21
N HIS A 468 6.47 -3.49 -17.56
CA HIS A 468 7.35 -2.76 -16.65
C HIS A 468 6.63 -2.44 -15.32
N PRO A 469 7.22 -2.70 -14.13
CA PRO A 469 6.49 -2.66 -12.85
C PRO A 469 5.75 -1.35 -12.56
N THR A 470 6.31 -0.20 -12.96
CA THR A 470 5.67 1.11 -12.77
C THR A 470 4.46 1.31 -13.68
N PHE A 471 4.59 0.97 -14.97
CA PHE A 471 3.51 1.08 -15.95
C PHE A 471 2.40 0.10 -15.59
N ARG A 472 2.77 -1.15 -15.33
CA ARG A 472 1.85 -2.23 -15.00
C ARG A 472 1.01 -1.95 -13.75
N ALA A 473 1.61 -1.36 -12.71
CA ALA A 473 0.89 -0.99 -11.50
C ALA A 473 -0.08 0.17 -11.72
N ARG A 474 0.31 1.16 -12.55
CA ARG A 474 -0.51 2.36 -12.83
C ARG A 474 -1.63 2.09 -13.84
N PHE A 475 -1.37 1.27 -14.84
CA PHE A 475 -2.26 1.00 -15.97
C PHE A 475 -2.62 -0.49 -16.08
N HIS A 476 -2.97 -1.10 -14.96
CA HIS A 476 -3.21 -2.54 -14.85
C HIS A 476 -4.16 -3.10 -15.92
N ASN A 477 -5.34 -2.49 -16.09
CA ASN A 477 -6.33 -2.96 -17.08
C ASN A 477 -5.80 -2.86 -18.52
N ARG A 478 -5.05 -1.80 -18.86
CA ARG A 478 -4.44 -1.67 -20.20
C ARG A 478 -3.37 -2.72 -20.43
N PHE A 479 -2.53 -2.97 -19.43
CA PHE A 479 -1.55 -4.05 -19.48
C PHE A 479 -2.23 -5.41 -19.70
N GLU A 480 -3.31 -5.73 -18.98
CA GLU A 480 -4.01 -7.02 -19.16
C GLU A 480 -4.57 -7.19 -20.57
N LEU A 481 -5.14 -6.13 -21.16
CA LEU A 481 -5.65 -6.15 -22.53
C LEU A 481 -4.51 -6.32 -23.54
N ILE A 482 -3.43 -5.52 -23.44
CA ILE A 482 -2.25 -5.62 -24.31
C ILE A 482 -1.67 -7.03 -24.22
N HIS A 483 -1.36 -7.51 -23.02
CA HIS A 483 -0.75 -8.82 -22.83
C HIS A 483 -1.63 -9.96 -23.39
N ARG A 484 -2.96 -9.85 -23.27
CA ARG A 484 -3.89 -10.88 -23.78
C ARG A 484 -3.97 -10.86 -25.29
N PHE A 485 -4.37 -9.73 -25.88
CA PHE A 485 -4.67 -9.66 -27.31
C PHE A 485 -3.39 -9.62 -28.14
N ALA A 486 -2.36 -8.87 -27.74
CA ALA A 486 -1.07 -8.93 -28.43
C ALA A 486 -0.42 -10.31 -28.28
N GLY A 487 -0.62 -10.99 -27.13
CA GLY A 487 -0.16 -12.35 -26.92
C GLY A 487 -0.84 -13.38 -27.84
N TRP A 488 -2.16 -13.29 -28.03
CA TRP A 488 -2.89 -14.15 -28.97
C TRP A 488 -2.50 -13.89 -30.42
N THR A 489 -2.40 -12.62 -30.81
CA THR A 489 -1.93 -12.24 -32.14
C THR A 489 -0.50 -12.73 -32.38
N ALA A 490 0.39 -12.57 -31.40
CA ALA A 490 1.76 -13.08 -31.51
C ALA A 490 1.79 -14.60 -31.66
N LEU A 491 0.99 -15.34 -30.89
CA LEU A 491 0.91 -16.80 -31.00
C LEU A 491 0.45 -17.26 -32.40
N ALA A 492 -0.55 -16.59 -32.98
CA ALA A 492 -1.00 -16.86 -34.35
C ALA A 492 0.10 -16.54 -35.39
N LEU A 493 0.81 -15.43 -35.22
CA LEU A 493 1.92 -15.05 -36.10
C LEU A 493 3.12 -16.00 -35.96
N PHE A 494 3.39 -16.56 -34.78
CA PHE A 494 4.40 -17.60 -34.60
C PHE A 494 4.07 -18.89 -35.38
N TRP A 495 2.78 -19.24 -35.50
CA TRP A 495 2.36 -20.36 -36.36
C TRP A 495 2.66 -20.08 -37.83
N ILE A 496 2.30 -18.89 -38.30
CA ILE A 496 2.59 -18.44 -39.67
C ILE A 496 4.10 -18.43 -39.91
N GLN A 497 4.90 -17.86 -39.00
CA GLN A 497 6.35 -17.84 -39.09
C GLN A 497 6.94 -19.25 -39.17
N THR A 498 6.48 -20.18 -38.32
CA THR A 498 6.96 -21.57 -38.29
C THR A 498 6.66 -22.29 -39.59
N ILE A 499 5.46 -22.09 -40.16
CA ILE A 499 5.04 -22.71 -41.42
C ILE A 499 5.86 -22.16 -42.58
N ILE A 500 5.99 -20.84 -42.72
CA ILE A 500 6.74 -20.22 -43.82
C ILE A 500 8.23 -20.58 -43.72
N LEU A 501 8.81 -20.56 -42.51
CA LEU A 501 10.20 -20.94 -42.31
C LEU A 501 10.43 -22.40 -42.69
N SER A 502 9.54 -23.31 -42.25
CA SER A 502 9.62 -24.73 -42.61
C SER A 502 9.45 -24.95 -44.12
N ASP A 503 8.54 -24.23 -44.78
CA ASP A 503 8.33 -24.31 -46.22
C ASP A 503 9.55 -23.79 -47.01
N SER A 504 10.19 -22.73 -46.53
CA SER A 504 11.41 -22.19 -47.16
C SER A 504 12.62 -23.11 -47.03
N LEU A 505 12.66 -23.97 -46.00
CA LEU A 505 13.81 -24.81 -45.67
C LEU A 505 13.62 -26.31 -45.96
N ARG A 506 12.41 -26.74 -46.34
CA ARG A 506 12.08 -28.18 -46.52
C ARG A 506 12.80 -28.87 -47.67
N GLY A 507 13.39 -28.11 -48.60
CA GLY A 507 13.99 -28.66 -49.82
C GLY A 507 13.00 -29.51 -50.60
N THR A 508 13.33 -30.78 -50.84
CA THR A 508 12.48 -31.75 -51.55
C THR A 508 11.44 -32.44 -50.67
N SER A 509 11.53 -32.30 -49.35
CA SER A 509 10.57 -32.94 -48.44
C SER A 509 9.20 -32.26 -48.51
N THR A 510 8.14 -33.03 -48.28
CA THR A 510 6.78 -32.48 -48.14
C THR A 510 6.71 -31.56 -46.93
N LEU A 511 5.90 -30.50 -46.99
CA LEU A 511 5.72 -29.56 -45.87
C LEU A 511 5.31 -30.27 -44.57
N GLY A 512 4.42 -31.26 -44.65
CA GLY A 512 3.98 -32.03 -43.46
C GLY A 512 5.15 -32.75 -42.77
N ASN A 513 6.03 -33.41 -43.53
CA ASN A 513 7.20 -34.07 -42.96
C ASN A 513 8.20 -33.06 -42.38
N ALA A 514 8.41 -31.91 -43.04
CA ALA A 514 9.28 -30.85 -42.51
C ALA A 514 8.76 -30.29 -41.17
N LEU A 515 7.45 -30.09 -41.04
CA LEU A 515 6.83 -29.63 -39.80
C LEU A 515 6.93 -30.66 -38.68
N LEU A 516 6.69 -31.94 -38.96
CA LEU A 516 6.80 -33.02 -37.96
C LEU A 516 8.21 -33.15 -37.37
N ASN A 517 9.23 -32.87 -38.19
CA ASN A 517 10.63 -32.89 -37.77
C ASN A 517 11.10 -31.57 -37.16
N SER A 518 10.28 -30.52 -37.13
CA SER A 518 10.62 -29.22 -36.56
C SER A 518 10.34 -29.19 -35.05
N PRO A 519 11.35 -28.99 -34.17
CA PRO A 519 11.11 -28.84 -32.74
C PRO A 519 10.21 -27.64 -32.42
N GLY A 520 10.35 -26.54 -33.19
CA GLY A 520 9.54 -25.33 -33.04
C GLY A 520 8.05 -25.59 -33.20
N PHE A 521 7.66 -26.48 -34.12
CA PHE A 521 6.27 -26.88 -34.33
C PHE A 521 5.65 -27.49 -33.07
N TRP A 522 6.33 -28.46 -32.45
CA TRP A 522 5.84 -29.14 -31.25
C TRP A 522 5.82 -28.24 -30.01
N LEU A 523 6.82 -27.38 -29.87
CA LEU A 523 6.86 -26.38 -28.81
C LEU A 523 5.70 -25.38 -28.93
N LEU A 524 5.40 -24.95 -30.15
CA LEU A 524 4.30 -24.05 -30.42
C LEU A 524 2.92 -24.72 -30.25
N LEU A 525 2.78 -25.99 -30.64
CA LEU A 525 1.60 -26.80 -30.37
C LEU A 525 1.34 -26.92 -28.87
N THR A 526 2.40 -27.18 -28.09
CA THR A 526 2.34 -27.26 -26.63
C THR A 526 1.93 -25.93 -26.02
N ALA A 527 2.56 -24.82 -26.44
CA ALA A 527 2.21 -23.47 -25.98
C ALA A 527 0.76 -23.12 -26.31
N THR A 528 0.30 -23.42 -27.52
CA THR A 528 -1.07 -23.15 -27.98
C THR A 528 -2.09 -23.97 -27.21
N SER A 529 -1.83 -25.26 -27.02
CA SER A 529 -2.67 -26.14 -26.22
C SER A 529 -2.77 -25.66 -24.77
N SER A 530 -1.66 -25.19 -24.20
CA SER A 530 -1.62 -24.61 -22.85
C SER A 530 -2.50 -23.36 -22.73
N VAL A 531 -2.47 -22.45 -23.72
CA VAL A 531 -3.34 -21.26 -23.73
C VAL A 531 -4.81 -21.63 -23.95
N ALA A 532 -5.10 -22.61 -24.81
CA ALA A 532 -6.46 -23.01 -25.18
C ALA A 532 -7.18 -23.81 -24.09
N LEU A 533 -6.47 -24.67 -23.36
CA LEU A 533 -7.07 -25.62 -22.42
C LEU A 533 -8.00 -24.99 -21.35
N PRO A 534 -7.67 -23.84 -20.71
CA PRO A 534 -8.59 -23.20 -19.77
C PRO A 534 -9.90 -22.73 -20.43
N TRP A 535 -9.86 -22.36 -21.72
CA TRP A 535 -11.03 -21.92 -22.48
C TRP A 535 -11.94 -23.07 -22.90
N LEU A 536 -11.39 -24.26 -23.14
CA LEU A 536 -12.19 -25.47 -23.32
C LEU A 536 -13.01 -25.82 -22.07
N ASN A 537 -12.54 -25.38 -20.91
CA ASN A 537 -13.21 -25.51 -19.62
C ASN A 537 -13.98 -24.24 -19.20
N LEU A 538 -14.23 -23.30 -20.12
CA LEU A 538 -15.03 -22.11 -19.86
C LEU A 538 -16.49 -22.52 -19.64
N ARG A 539 -17.04 -22.18 -18.49
CA ARG A 539 -18.44 -22.46 -18.16
C ARG A 539 -19.04 -21.36 -17.29
N LYS A 540 -20.35 -21.18 -17.43
CA LYS A 540 -21.13 -20.30 -16.58
C LYS A 540 -21.68 -21.12 -15.42
N VAL A 541 -21.40 -20.71 -14.19
CA VAL A 541 -21.78 -21.45 -12.97
C VAL A 541 -22.74 -20.62 -12.14
N ASN A 542 -23.67 -21.30 -11.47
CA ASN A 542 -24.58 -20.66 -10.53
C ASN A 542 -23.81 -20.22 -9.28
N VAL A 543 -24.22 -19.08 -8.73
CA VAL A 543 -23.60 -18.47 -7.56
C VAL A 543 -24.68 -18.09 -6.57
N ARG A 544 -24.61 -18.66 -5.37
CA ARG A 544 -25.42 -18.20 -4.25
C ARG A 544 -24.66 -17.10 -3.52
N ARG A 545 -25.25 -15.91 -3.43
CA ARG A 545 -24.68 -14.76 -2.73
C ARG A 545 -25.21 -14.66 -1.31
N ASP A 546 -24.34 -14.30 -0.39
CA ASP A 546 -24.67 -14.03 1.00
C ASP A 546 -23.95 -12.73 1.42
N VAL A 547 -24.71 -11.64 1.55
CA VAL A 547 -24.16 -10.31 1.81
C VAL A 547 -23.88 -10.18 3.30
N LEU A 548 -22.61 -10.14 3.67
CA LEU A 548 -22.20 -10.06 5.07
C LEU A 548 -22.35 -8.64 5.59
N SER A 549 -22.01 -7.64 4.77
CA SER A 549 -22.08 -6.22 5.09
C SER A 549 -21.96 -5.37 3.83
N GLY A 550 -22.07 -4.04 3.95
CA GLY A 550 -21.70 -3.11 2.86
C GLY A 550 -20.22 -3.16 2.45
N HIS A 551 -19.39 -3.89 3.19
CA HIS A 551 -17.96 -4.07 2.91
C HIS A 551 -17.60 -5.44 2.32
N ALA A 552 -18.38 -6.49 2.57
CA ALA A 552 -18.04 -7.85 2.12
C ALA A 552 -19.26 -8.71 1.77
N VAL A 553 -19.07 -9.60 0.79
CA VAL A 553 -20.03 -10.61 0.35
C VAL A 553 -19.34 -11.98 0.28
N ARG A 554 -20.09 -13.03 0.61
CA ARG A 554 -19.67 -14.42 0.44
C ARG A 554 -20.40 -15.04 -0.76
N LEU A 555 -19.62 -15.58 -1.69
CA LEU A 555 -20.14 -16.19 -2.92
C LEU A 555 -19.92 -17.70 -2.86
N TYR A 556 -20.99 -18.50 -2.95
CA TYR A 556 -20.94 -19.96 -2.88
C TYR A 556 -21.07 -20.61 -4.25
N PHE A 557 -20.28 -21.66 -4.46
CA PHE A 557 -20.18 -22.44 -5.70
C PHE A 557 -20.20 -23.93 -5.37
N ASP A 558 -20.81 -24.74 -6.23
CA ASP A 558 -21.03 -26.19 -6.02
C ASP A 558 -20.50 -27.08 -7.15
N TYR A 559 -19.90 -26.49 -8.18
CA TYR A 559 -19.45 -27.19 -9.39
C TYR A 559 -18.20 -28.07 -9.19
N THR A 560 -17.44 -27.88 -8.10
CA THR A 560 -16.25 -28.68 -7.77
C THR A 560 -15.91 -28.52 -6.28
N THR A 561 -15.13 -29.45 -5.73
CA THR A 561 -14.59 -29.36 -4.37
C THR A 561 -13.08 -29.11 -4.44
N PRO A 562 -12.61 -27.88 -4.22
CA PRO A 562 -11.22 -27.54 -4.35
C PRO A 562 -10.39 -28.01 -3.16
N VAL A 563 -9.09 -28.18 -3.39
CA VAL A 563 -8.15 -28.56 -2.33
C VAL A 563 -7.75 -27.31 -1.52
N VAL A 564 -7.45 -27.49 -0.23
CA VAL A 564 -6.95 -26.43 0.66
C VAL A 564 -5.77 -25.69 0.04
N GLY A 565 -5.84 -24.37 0.06
CA GLY A 565 -4.81 -23.48 -0.46
C GLY A 565 -4.87 -23.28 -1.97
N THR A 566 -6.05 -23.41 -2.60
CA THR A 566 -6.25 -23.10 -4.03
C THR A 566 -7.09 -21.82 -4.23
N ALA A 567 -7.11 -21.33 -5.46
CA ALA A 567 -7.82 -20.16 -5.91
C ALA A 567 -8.49 -20.41 -7.26
N VAL A 568 -9.59 -19.69 -7.52
CA VAL A 568 -10.31 -19.72 -8.80
C VAL A 568 -10.36 -18.33 -9.40
N ARG A 569 -10.44 -18.27 -10.73
CA ARG A 569 -10.67 -17.03 -11.47
C ARG A 569 -12.13 -16.96 -11.89
N ILE A 570 -12.79 -15.87 -11.56
CA ILE A 570 -14.19 -15.59 -11.91
C ILE A 570 -14.27 -14.34 -12.78
N SER A 571 -15.31 -14.28 -13.62
CA SER A 571 -15.53 -13.17 -14.54
C SER A 571 -17.03 -13.00 -14.85
N GLN A 572 -17.44 -11.76 -15.12
CA GLN A 572 -18.70 -11.44 -15.79
C GLN A 572 -18.52 -11.34 -17.31
N ARG A 573 -17.34 -10.85 -17.74
CA ARG A 573 -16.98 -10.63 -19.14
C ARG A 573 -15.68 -11.39 -19.45
N PRO A 574 -15.74 -12.68 -19.84
CA PRO A 574 -14.57 -13.56 -19.91
C PRO A 574 -13.51 -13.10 -20.91
N LEU A 575 -13.87 -12.30 -21.92
CA LEU A 575 -12.92 -11.72 -22.87
C LEU A 575 -12.23 -10.44 -22.37
N VAL A 576 -12.70 -9.83 -21.28
CA VAL A 576 -12.25 -8.50 -20.82
C VAL A 576 -11.56 -8.59 -19.46
N GLU A 577 -12.18 -9.19 -18.45
CA GLU A 577 -11.65 -9.22 -17.08
C GLU A 577 -11.59 -10.63 -16.51
N TRP A 578 -10.69 -10.84 -15.55
CA TRP A 578 -10.66 -12.03 -14.70
C TRP A 578 -10.17 -11.67 -13.30
N HIS A 579 -10.93 -12.03 -12.27
CA HIS A 579 -10.57 -11.77 -10.87
C HIS A 579 -10.29 -13.09 -10.13
N ALA A 580 -9.13 -13.17 -9.47
CA ALA A 580 -8.72 -14.36 -8.72
C ALA A 580 -9.07 -14.24 -7.25
N PHE A 581 -9.72 -15.26 -6.69
CA PHE A 581 -10.05 -15.35 -5.27
C PHE A 581 -9.69 -16.73 -4.72
N ALA A 582 -9.20 -16.76 -3.47
CA ALA A 582 -8.94 -18.04 -2.80
C ALA A 582 -10.24 -18.76 -2.49
N THR A 583 -10.26 -20.06 -2.75
CA THR A 583 -11.43 -20.90 -2.45
C THR A 583 -11.48 -21.20 -0.97
N ILE A 584 -12.65 -21.04 -0.35
CA ILE A 584 -12.95 -21.40 1.02
C ILE A 584 -13.76 -22.69 1.02
N ALA A 585 -13.05 -23.83 1.01
CA ALA A 585 -13.65 -25.15 1.14
C ALA A 585 -13.68 -25.57 2.61
N LYS A 586 -14.83 -26.05 3.07
CA LYS A 586 -14.99 -26.70 4.38
C LYS A 586 -14.77 -28.21 4.23
N PRO A 587 -14.13 -28.89 5.19
CA PRO A 587 -14.00 -30.34 5.15
C PRO A 587 -15.37 -31.01 5.06
N ASN A 588 -15.45 -32.08 4.27
CA ASN A 588 -16.65 -32.91 4.10
C ASN A 588 -17.89 -32.20 3.52
N GLU A 589 -17.76 -30.96 3.04
CA GLU A 589 -18.80 -30.25 2.30
C GLU A 589 -18.48 -30.26 0.80
N LYS A 590 -19.52 -30.39 -0.03
CA LYS A 590 -19.38 -30.23 -1.49
C LYS A 590 -19.37 -28.74 -1.83
N GLY A 591 -18.47 -28.34 -2.73
CA GLY A 591 -18.38 -26.96 -3.16
C GLY A 591 -17.38 -26.13 -2.36
N PHE A 592 -17.46 -24.81 -2.54
CA PHE A 592 -16.62 -23.84 -1.85
C PHE A 592 -17.30 -22.46 -1.83
N SER A 593 -16.77 -21.57 -1.01
CA SER A 593 -17.15 -20.16 -1.02
C SER A 593 -15.96 -19.24 -1.33
N LEU A 594 -16.23 -18.01 -1.73
CA LEU A 594 -15.25 -16.94 -1.91
C LEU A 594 -15.63 -15.78 -1.01
N LEU A 595 -14.64 -15.17 -0.36
CA LEU A 595 -14.82 -13.94 0.39
C LEU A 595 -14.39 -12.75 -0.46
N VAL A 596 -15.33 -11.88 -0.81
CA VAL A 596 -15.09 -10.72 -1.66
C VAL A 596 -15.32 -9.46 -0.83
N SER A 597 -14.27 -8.66 -0.63
CA SER A 597 -14.36 -7.35 0.02
C SER A 597 -14.33 -6.20 -0.98
N ASN A 598 -14.89 -5.06 -0.59
CA ASN A 598 -14.85 -3.83 -1.37
C ASN A 598 -13.40 -3.33 -1.54
N ALA A 599 -12.87 -3.49 -2.76
CA ALA A 599 -11.53 -3.06 -3.16
C ALA A 599 -11.54 -2.28 -4.49
N GLY A 600 -12.71 -2.04 -5.09
CA GLY A 600 -12.89 -1.39 -6.37
C GLY A 600 -14.25 -1.70 -7.00
N ASP A 601 -14.52 -1.09 -8.15
CA ASP A 601 -15.85 -1.05 -8.77
C ASP A 601 -16.43 -2.45 -9.03
N TRP A 602 -15.62 -3.37 -9.54
CA TRP A 602 -16.06 -4.75 -9.82
C TRP A 602 -16.48 -5.48 -8.53
N THR A 603 -15.67 -5.39 -7.47
CA THR A 603 -15.96 -6.04 -6.18
C THR A 603 -17.13 -5.40 -5.45
N LEU A 604 -17.25 -4.07 -5.53
CA LEU A 604 -18.39 -3.34 -4.97
C LEU A 604 -19.68 -3.74 -5.68
N ASN A 605 -19.64 -3.89 -7.00
CA ASN A 605 -20.78 -4.38 -7.77
C ASN A 605 -21.17 -5.81 -7.38
N GLN A 606 -20.21 -6.69 -7.02
CA GLN A 606 -20.57 -8.02 -6.50
C GLN A 606 -21.31 -7.95 -5.16
N ILE A 607 -20.96 -6.98 -4.31
CA ILE A 607 -21.61 -6.77 -3.00
C ILE A 607 -23.03 -6.21 -3.19
N GLN A 608 -23.19 -5.21 -4.05
CA GLN A 608 -24.46 -4.50 -4.24
C GLN A 608 -25.43 -5.24 -5.17
N ASN A 609 -24.95 -5.70 -6.33
CA ASN A 609 -25.76 -6.17 -7.45
C ASN A 609 -25.33 -7.53 -7.99
N GLY A 610 -24.46 -8.27 -7.29
CA GLY A 610 -23.78 -9.46 -7.81
C GLY A 610 -24.73 -10.47 -8.51
N PRO A 611 -24.37 -10.96 -9.71
CA PRO A 611 -25.25 -11.75 -10.56
C PRO A 611 -25.45 -13.16 -9.98
N SER A 612 -26.55 -13.81 -10.37
CA SER A 612 -26.83 -15.21 -10.02
C SER A 612 -25.89 -16.22 -10.69
N GLN A 613 -25.12 -15.78 -11.68
CA GLN A 613 -24.21 -16.60 -12.45
C GLN A 613 -22.92 -15.86 -12.78
N LEU A 614 -21.79 -16.56 -12.70
CA LEU A 614 -20.46 -16.06 -13.08
C LEU A 614 -19.74 -17.04 -13.99
N TRP A 615 -18.85 -16.54 -14.83
CA TRP A 615 -17.95 -17.36 -15.64
C TRP A 615 -16.76 -17.83 -14.82
N VAL A 616 -16.43 -19.11 -14.96
CA VAL A 616 -15.19 -19.70 -14.47
C VAL A 616 -14.47 -20.37 -15.65
N ARG A 617 -13.14 -20.44 -15.58
CA ARG A 617 -12.31 -21.16 -16.55
C ARG A 617 -11.24 -21.99 -15.86
N GLY A 618 -10.76 -23.01 -16.55
CA GLY A 618 -9.68 -23.86 -16.06
C GLY A 618 -10.05 -24.64 -14.79
N VAL A 619 -9.04 -24.95 -13.99
CA VAL A 619 -9.18 -25.69 -12.73
C VAL A 619 -8.69 -24.82 -11.56
N PRO A 620 -9.16 -25.06 -10.32
CA PRO A 620 -8.61 -24.38 -9.15
C PRO A 620 -7.09 -24.54 -9.08
N ALA A 621 -6.39 -23.41 -8.96
CA ALA A 621 -4.93 -23.36 -8.98
C ALA A 621 -4.35 -23.15 -7.57
N CYS A 622 -3.27 -23.83 -7.22
CA CYS A 622 -2.59 -23.68 -5.94
C CYS A 622 -2.10 -22.24 -5.70
N GLY A 623 -2.37 -21.73 -4.52
CA GLY A 623 -1.89 -20.46 -3.99
C GLY A 623 -0.91 -20.65 -2.83
N VAL A 624 -0.46 -19.53 -2.25
CA VAL A 624 0.63 -19.53 -1.25
C VAL A 624 0.34 -20.45 -0.06
N LEU A 625 -0.89 -20.52 0.44
CA LEU A 625 -1.23 -21.33 1.63
C LEU A 625 -1.27 -22.83 1.38
N ARG A 626 -1.07 -23.29 0.14
CA ARG A 626 -0.83 -24.70 -0.16
C ARG A 626 0.42 -25.24 0.55
N ILE A 627 1.36 -24.36 0.92
CA ILE A 627 2.61 -24.70 1.61
C ILE A 627 2.42 -25.00 3.11
N ALA A 628 1.25 -24.71 3.70
CA ALA A 628 1.03 -24.87 5.14
C ALA A 628 1.44 -26.27 5.68
N PRO A 629 1.11 -27.40 5.00
CA PRO A 629 1.50 -28.74 5.45
C PRO A 629 3.00 -29.04 5.42
N LEU A 630 3.83 -28.17 4.81
CA LEU A 630 5.28 -28.30 4.89
C LEU A 630 5.81 -28.02 6.30
N PHE A 631 5.00 -27.47 7.20
CA PHE A 631 5.43 -27.07 8.54
C PHE A 631 4.63 -27.82 9.61
N LYS A 632 5.30 -28.14 10.72
CA LYS A 632 4.68 -28.81 11.87
C LYS A 632 3.67 -27.90 12.58
N ARG A 633 3.96 -26.60 12.62
CA ARG A 633 3.11 -25.54 13.20
C ARG A 633 3.40 -24.22 12.50
N ILE A 634 2.38 -23.39 12.32
CA ILE A 634 2.49 -22.11 11.62
C ILE A 634 1.82 -20.97 12.38
N VAL A 635 2.20 -19.73 12.04
CA VAL A 635 1.42 -18.53 12.37
C VAL A 635 0.73 -18.05 11.09
N LEU A 636 -0.59 -17.92 11.11
CA LEU A 636 -1.38 -17.33 10.04
C LEU A 636 -1.63 -15.85 10.36
N VAL A 637 -1.21 -14.97 9.46
CA VAL A 637 -1.39 -13.52 9.60
C VAL A 637 -2.28 -13.02 8.47
N GLY A 638 -3.48 -12.59 8.80
CA GLY A 638 -4.44 -12.03 7.84
C GLY A 638 -4.70 -10.53 8.09
N THR A 639 -4.98 -9.77 7.03
CA THR A 639 -5.56 -8.42 7.18
C THR A 639 -6.79 -8.22 6.32
N GLY A 640 -7.87 -7.67 6.86
CA GLY A 640 -9.13 -7.49 6.13
C GLY A 640 -9.60 -8.82 5.52
N SER A 641 -9.96 -8.81 4.23
CA SER A 641 -10.32 -10.02 3.48
C SER A 641 -9.19 -11.04 3.28
N GLY A 642 -7.95 -10.70 3.66
CA GLY A 642 -6.84 -11.64 3.75
C GLY A 642 -7.10 -12.82 4.69
N ILE A 643 -8.14 -12.76 5.53
CA ILE A 643 -8.60 -13.94 6.28
C ILE A 643 -9.20 -15.03 5.39
N GLY A 644 -9.79 -14.66 4.24
CA GLY A 644 -10.44 -15.60 3.32
C GLY A 644 -9.52 -16.75 2.89
N PRO A 645 -8.32 -16.47 2.36
CA PRO A 645 -7.35 -17.51 2.03
C PRO A 645 -6.92 -18.38 3.24
N CYS A 646 -6.94 -17.84 4.46
CA CYS A 646 -6.59 -18.57 5.68
C CYS A 646 -7.68 -19.55 6.11
N LEU A 647 -8.96 -19.25 5.84
CA LEU A 647 -10.10 -20.06 6.27
C LEU A 647 -10.05 -21.54 5.85
N PRO A 648 -9.64 -21.93 4.62
CA PRO A 648 -9.40 -23.32 4.28
C PRO A 648 -8.46 -24.07 5.23
N VAL A 649 -7.40 -23.42 5.68
CA VAL A 649 -6.41 -24.01 6.60
C VAL A 649 -7.03 -24.12 8.00
N ILE A 650 -7.74 -23.07 8.43
CA ILE A 650 -8.45 -22.98 9.71
C ILE A 650 -9.52 -24.09 9.81
N TYR A 651 -10.40 -24.22 8.81
CA TYR A 651 -11.46 -25.24 8.80
C TYR A 651 -10.90 -26.66 8.70
N ALA A 652 -9.83 -26.86 7.92
CA ALA A 652 -9.27 -28.19 7.74
C ALA A 652 -8.56 -28.73 8.99
N LYS A 653 -8.08 -27.85 9.89
CA LYS A 653 -7.35 -28.20 11.14
C LYS A 653 -6.24 -29.25 10.95
N LYS A 654 -5.64 -29.32 9.74
CA LYS A 654 -4.58 -30.29 9.40
C LYS A 654 -3.20 -29.88 9.92
N VAL A 655 -3.00 -28.59 10.14
CA VAL A 655 -1.75 -28.02 10.64
C VAL A 655 -2.11 -27.11 11.81
N PRO A 656 -1.54 -27.32 13.02
CA PRO A 656 -1.75 -26.40 14.12
C PRO A 656 -1.29 -24.99 13.74
N ALA A 657 -2.18 -24.02 13.90
CA ALA A 657 -1.95 -22.65 13.49
C ALA A 657 -2.31 -21.67 14.60
N ARG A 658 -1.42 -20.72 14.88
CA ARG A 658 -1.80 -19.50 15.62
C ARG A 658 -2.29 -18.44 14.67
N ILE A 659 -3.38 -17.78 15.04
CA ILE A 659 -4.07 -16.87 14.13
C ILE A 659 -3.93 -15.44 14.63
N PHE A 660 -3.46 -14.58 13.75
CA PHE A 660 -3.50 -13.14 13.91
C PHE A 660 -4.27 -12.52 12.76
N TRP A 661 -5.38 -11.85 13.08
CA TRP A 661 -6.19 -11.17 12.08
C TRP A 661 -6.41 -9.71 12.47
N SER A 662 -6.02 -8.79 11.58
CA SER A 662 -6.21 -7.35 11.79
C SER A 662 -7.16 -6.76 10.76
N THR A 663 -8.25 -6.15 11.22
CA THR A 663 -9.25 -5.52 10.33
C THR A 663 -10.08 -4.49 11.08
N PRO A 664 -10.61 -3.44 10.43
CA PRO A 664 -11.65 -2.62 11.03
C PRO A 664 -12.93 -3.45 11.19
N HIS A 665 -13.62 -3.29 12.32
CA HIS A 665 -14.97 -3.83 12.57
C HIS A 665 -15.13 -5.31 12.15
N PRO A 666 -14.34 -6.25 12.70
CA PRO A 666 -14.21 -7.63 12.21
C PRO A 666 -15.55 -8.36 12.08
N GLU A 667 -16.36 -8.38 13.13
CA GLU A 667 -17.65 -9.06 13.13
C GLU A 667 -18.68 -8.37 12.25
N GLN A 668 -18.78 -7.04 12.32
CA GLN A 668 -19.73 -6.25 11.52
C GLN A 668 -19.45 -6.35 10.01
N ASN A 669 -18.17 -6.45 9.62
CA ASN A 669 -17.79 -6.51 8.21
C ASN A 669 -17.84 -7.93 7.63
N PHE A 670 -17.50 -8.95 8.41
CA PHE A 670 -17.26 -10.32 7.92
C PHE A 670 -18.15 -11.39 8.56
N GLY A 671 -18.98 -11.02 9.54
CA GLY A 671 -19.92 -11.91 10.20
C GLY A 671 -19.33 -12.74 11.34
N ALA A 672 -20.21 -13.16 12.26
CA ALA A 672 -19.84 -13.95 13.44
C ALA A 672 -19.33 -15.36 13.11
N GLU A 673 -19.73 -15.94 11.98
CA GLU A 673 -19.29 -17.29 11.56
C GLU A 673 -17.76 -17.37 11.41
N ILE A 674 -17.15 -16.34 10.81
CA ILE A 674 -15.69 -16.29 10.61
C ILE A 674 -14.97 -16.13 11.96
N ILE A 675 -15.50 -15.30 12.85
CA ILE A 675 -14.97 -15.12 14.22
C ILE A 675 -14.99 -16.44 14.98
N LYS A 676 -16.13 -17.13 14.95
CA LYS A 676 -16.30 -18.44 15.59
C LYS A 676 -15.33 -19.47 15.03
N ALA A 677 -15.16 -19.52 13.71
CA ALA A 677 -14.22 -20.43 13.07
C ALA A 677 -12.76 -20.18 13.48
N ILE A 678 -12.38 -18.91 13.65
CA ILE A 678 -11.04 -18.53 14.13
C ILE A 678 -10.82 -19.05 15.55
N TYR A 679 -11.73 -18.75 16.49
CA TYR A 679 -11.58 -19.18 17.88
C TYR A 679 -11.73 -20.69 18.08
N ASP A 680 -12.50 -21.36 17.24
CA ASP A 680 -12.61 -22.83 17.23
C ASP A 680 -11.32 -23.53 16.76
N ALA A 681 -10.50 -22.86 15.93
CA ALA A 681 -9.19 -23.37 15.53
C ALA A 681 -8.06 -22.92 16.47
N ASP A 682 -8.15 -21.71 17.01
CA ASP A 682 -7.18 -21.12 17.94
C ASP A 682 -7.92 -20.31 19.02
N PRO A 683 -8.19 -20.90 20.21
CA PRO A 683 -8.93 -20.24 21.29
C PRO A 683 -8.31 -18.94 21.79
N GLU A 684 -7.01 -18.75 21.58
CA GLU A 684 -6.26 -17.55 21.94
C GLU A 684 -5.85 -16.74 20.70
N ALA A 685 -6.62 -16.84 19.62
CA ALA A 685 -6.40 -16.06 18.41
C ALA A 685 -6.42 -14.56 18.71
N VAL A 686 -5.54 -13.83 18.04
CA VAL A 686 -5.46 -12.37 18.16
C VAL A 686 -6.29 -11.74 17.04
N ILE A 687 -7.48 -11.22 17.37
CA ILE A 687 -8.30 -10.43 16.46
C ILE A 687 -8.15 -8.95 16.83
N HIS A 688 -7.45 -8.18 16.00
CA HIS A 688 -7.14 -6.77 16.26
C HIS A 688 -8.05 -5.85 15.46
N ASN A 689 -9.00 -5.21 16.15
CA ASN A 689 -9.89 -4.23 15.54
C ASN A 689 -9.17 -2.88 15.36
N THR A 690 -8.78 -2.55 14.14
CA THR A 690 -7.97 -1.34 13.87
C THR A 690 -8.69 -0.02 14.15
N LYS A 691 -10.01 -0.05 14.34
CA LYS A 691 -10.81 1.16 14.63
C LYS A 691 -10.87 1.47 16.12
N THR A 692 -10.88 0.45 16.97
CA THR A 692 -10.94 0.61 18.43
C THR A 692 -9.58 0.44 19.10
N MET A 693 -8.68 -0.35 18.52
CA MET A 693 -7.38 -0.72 19.12
C MET A 693 -6.17 -0.05 18.43
N GLY A 694 -6.40 0.88 17.51
CA GLY A 694 -5.33 1.53 16.75
C GLY A 694 -4.60 0.59 15.77
N ARG A 695 -3.43 1.00 15.28
CA ARG A 695 -2.65 0.21 14.33
C ARG A 695 -1.72 -0.76 15.08
N PRO A 696 -1.78 -2.08 14.82
CA PRO A 696 -0.93 -3.04 15.51
C PRO A 696 0.51 -3.03 14.96
N ASP A 697 1.49 -3.31 15.82
CA ASP A 697 2.80 -3.78 15.36
C ASP A 697 2.67 -5.24 14.89
N MET A 698 2.43 -5.37 13.59
CA MET A 698 2.22 -6.68 12.98
C MET A 698 3.45 -7.61 13.12
N VAL A 699 4.66 -7.05 13.18
CA VAL A 699 5.90 -7.84 13.25
C VAL A 699 6.08 -8.38 14.66
N ALA A 700 5.93 -7.53 15.67
CA ALA A 700 6.04 -7.93 17.07
C ALA A 700 5.00 -8.99 17.44
N ILE A 701 3.73 -8.78 17.08
CA ILE A 701 2.64 -9.74 17.37
C ILE A 701 2.89 -11.08 16.66
N SER A 702 3.25 -11.05 15.38
CA SER A 702 3.52 -12.28 14.62
C SER A 702 4.71 -13.06 15.20
N TYR A 703 5.74 -12.35 15.69
CA TYR A 703 6.89 -12.98 16.34
C TYR A 703 6.52 -13.57 17.70
N ARG A 704 5.76 -12.84 18.52
CA ARG A 704 5.26 -13.32 19.81
C ARG A 704 4.50 -14.64 19.63
N LEU A 705 3.53 -14.67 18.70
CA LEU A 705 2.75 -15.87 18.40
C LEU A 705 3.62 -17.03 17.89
N LEU A 706 4.66 -16.73 17.10
CA LEU A 706 5.61 -17.74 16.63
C LEU A 706 6.34 -18.39 17.81
N ARG A 707 6.77 -17.59 18.80
CA ARG A 707 7.48 -18.06 19.99
C ARG A 707 6.57 -18.81 20.94
N GLU A 708 5.38 -18.29 21.22
CA GLU A 708 4.40 -18.91 22.12
C GLU A 708 3.94 -20.29 21.63
N SER A 709 3.82 -20.47 20.32
CA SER A 709 3.38 -21.75 19.73
C SER A 709 4.50 -22.69 19.28
N ASN A 710 5.76 -22.23 19.36
CA ASN A 710 6.91 -22.88 18.75
C ASN A 710 6.67 -23.20 17.25
N ALA A 711 6.10 -22.23 16.52
CA ALA A 711 5.83 -22.36 15.10
C ALA A 711 7.11 -22.28 14.26
N GLU A 712 7.14 -23.02 13.15
CA GLU A 712 8.30 -23.08 12.25
C GLU A 712 8.28 -21.99 11.18
N ALA A 713 7.09 -21.42 10.89
CA ALA A 713 6.91 -20.44 9.83
C ALA A 713 5.75 -19.47 10.08
N VAL A 714 5.85 -18.27 9.49
CA VAL A 714 4.79 -17.27 9.43
C VAL A 714 4.23 -17.20 8.00
N CYS A 715 2.93 -17.40 7.83
CA CYS A 715 2.25 -17.26 6.54
C CYS A 715 1.37 -16.00 6.57
N VAL A 716 1.66 -15.04 5.69
CA VAL A 716 1.11 -13.70 5.67
C VAL A 716 0.22 -13.50 4.44
N ILE A 717 -1.04 -13.12 4.67
CA ILE A 717 -2.02 -12.77 3.66
C ILE A 717 -2.52 -11.35 3.92
N SER A 718 -1.89 -10.40 3.25
CA SER A 718 -2.19 -8.97 3.36
C SER A 718 -1.96 -8.27 2.03
N ASN A 719 -2.16 -6.95 1.99
CA ASN A 719 -1.74 -6.14 0.85
C ASN A 719 -0.22 -6.26 0.61
N LYS A 720 0.22 -5.91 -0.60
CA LYS A 720 1.62 -6.05 -1.02
C LYS A 720 2.61 -5.39 -0.06
N LYS A 721 2.33 -4.15 0.38
CA LYS A 721 3.23 -3.37 1.24
C LYS A 721 3.41 -4.01 2.61
N LEU A 722 2.32 -4.40 3.26
CA LEU A 722 2.36 -5.06 4.57
C LEU A 722 2.97 -6.47 4.49
N THR A 723 2.62 -7.24 3.47
CA THR A 723 3.21 -8.57 3.24
C THR A 723 4.73 -8.47 3.08
N GLN A 724 5.22 -7.57 2.22
CA GLN A 724 6.66 -7.34 2.04
C GLN A 724 7.34 -6.88 3.32
N MET A 725 6.69 -6.01 4.11
CA MET A 725 7.21 -5.52 5.38
C MET A 725 7.39 -6.67 6.39
N ILE A 726 6.36 -7.49 6.61
CA ILE A 726 6.39 -8.58 7.60
C ILE A 726 7.37 -9.68 7.15
N VAL A 727 7.28 -10.11 5.88
CA VAL A 727 8.18 -11.14 5.35
C VAL A 727 9.64 -10.70 5.44
N TYR A 728 9.96 -9.45 5.03
CA TYR A 728 11.32 -8.92 5.18
C TYR A 728 11.77 -8.88 6.64
N ALA A 729 10.90 -8.41 7.53
CA ALA A 729 11.24 -8.30 8.96
C ALA A 729 11.51 -9.65 9.61
N MET A 730 10.78 -10.70 9.22
CA MET A 730 10.97 -12.07 9.72
C MET A 730 12.18 -12.75 9.07
N GLU A 731 12.29 -12.74 7.74
CA GLU A 731 13.41 -13.39 7.04
C GLU A 731 14.77 -12.74 7.38
N SER A 732 14.80 -11.42 7.61
CA SER A 732 16.01 -10.73 8.07
C SER A 732 16.48 -11.17 9.45
N ARG A 733 15.62 -11.86 10.22
CA ARG A 733 15.89 -12.43 11.55
C ARG A 733 16.03 -13.96 11.51
N GLY A 734 16.11 -14.55 10.32
CA GLY A 734 16.25 -16.00 10.14
C GLY A 734 14.94 -16.78 10.30
N ILE A 735 13.81 -16.09 10.47
CA ILE A 735 12.50 -16.71 10.65
C ILE A 735 11.89 -16.97 9.28
N PRO A 736 11.48 -18.21 8.96
CA PRO A 736 10.77 -18.51 7.72
C PRO A 736 9.44 -17.75 7.67
N ALA A 737 9.28 -16.88 6.67
CA ALA A 737 8.04 -16.17 6.44
C ALA A 737 7.68 -16.18 4.96
N PHE A 738 6.39 -16.37 4.67
CA PHE A 738 5.86 -16.54 3.33
C PHE A 738 4.63 -15.68 3.17
N GLY A 739 4.42 -15.14 1.97
CA GLY A 739 3.22 -14.38 1.68
C GLY A 739 3.05 -14.16 0.20
N ALA A 740 1.80 -14.01 -0.24
CA ALA A 740 1.49 -13.78 -1.65
C ALA A 740 1.95 -12.37 -2.04
N ILE A 741 3.21 -12.24 -2.46
CA ILE A 741 3.70 -11.07 -3.15
C ILE A 741 3.22 -11.22 -4.59
N PHE A 742 2.05 -10.67 -4.90
CA PHE A 742 1.53 -10.59 -6.27
C PHE A 742 2.41 -9.64 -7.10
N ASP A 743 3.61 -10.11 -7.47
CA ASP A 743 4.47 -9.51 -8.50
C ASP A 743 4.23 -10.15 -9.89
N SER A 744 3.54 -11.29 -9.93
CA SER A 744 2.45 -11.67 -10.86
C SER A 744 2.47 -11.29 -12.32
#